data_AF-A0A963GUL1-F1
#
_entry.id   AF-A0A963GUL1-F1
#
_cell.length_a   1.000
_cell.length_b   1.000
_cell.length_c   1.000
_cell.angle_alpha   90.00
_cell.angle_beta   90.00
_cell.angle_gamma   90.00
#
_symmetry.space_group_name_H-M   'P 1'
#
loop_
_entity.id
_entity.type
_entity.pdbx_description
1 polymer ?
#
loop_
_entity_poly.entity_id
_entity_poly.type
_entity_poly.pdbx_seq_one_letter_code
_entity_poly.pdbx_strand_id
1 'polypeptide(L)'
;MTIKLTSDIRHGGAIVPANTTVTYDPAVEADLVARKSATYVGAPATTDLGVPAMVKQNLLTGGIKSISAANGARLMSGPGVRVGGDRMLKASGAKLLCDGVEVREMGVCASDLLTAHILGTSQKFVDELPQIAQAGFRFVRVMGGPLWPSEWTSSYGANKTRYFARVKQFLDCAAEHKIGIVLSLFWRHATQADLASESVNAGLGTSGSATRVRCATIIQEYAERFAGHPAVAAWEVGNEYSLFAANGSLPTANAGNGTPASYSSPADVLTLESMRSFYTFFAQTVQQYDTTGRLILSGNGGPGGVIEKTLDNYKTIVPLDNPAPMNSISIHKYARNEFGNRAYADLTDTLIELRKLSDAAGKPFILGEFGSERNETYGGYGGDTVFATACEAVYRSGIPLAFAWNWNRNDSTVATNNLDFHPLNTVNATNKKLEILRRYHDLMRMDGTVSSAEVAAISPVVRGGQAVEVDGQGLACLLSVADNAALKPAGGFAVSFWCHTTLDGLINRRIARKYGGNAGWYIGLDGNSPSGVTGQVQYSDGSTQSLGGQAPGQAVADGWHHYIIQLNATAGQATSGLTLFVDGRWVKTLALPGGKTWNPSTDSLLFFGDAGPSSVSYTGLKDFRLHNRALTDVEARALYLYDITPVGTVVGEWAFNGGYADTSGNSNNATVTSGTPSFVAFPK
;
A
#
# COMPACT_ATOMS: atom_id res chain seq x y z
N MET A 1 -19.10 -22.79 10.42
CA MET A 1 -20.44 -22.29 10.06
C MET A 1 -21.46 -23.16 10.75
N THR A 2 -22.47 -22.60 11.41
CA THR A 2 -23.41 -23.42 12.18
C THR A 2 -24.19 -24.41 11.29
N ILE A 3 -24.13 -25.70 11.61
CA ILE A 3 -24.89 -26.78 10.95
C ILE A 3 -25.99 -27.32 11.89
N LYS A 4 -27.07 -27.83 11.31
CA LYS A 4 -28.12 -28.59 11.99
C LYS A 4 -28.03 -30.04 11.54
N LEU A 5 -27.85 -30.95 12.49
CA LEU A 5 -27.73 -32.38 12.19
C LEU A 5 -29.06 -32.95 11.70
N THR A 6 -29.02 -33.81 10.69
CA THR A 6 -30.19 -34.52 10.14
C THR A 6 -30.27 -35.97 10.61
N SER A 7 -29.21 -36.49 11.23
CA SER A 7 -29.13 -37.81 11.85
C SER A 7 -28.27 -37.74 13.13
N ASP A 8 -28.41 -38.73 14.00
CA ASP A 8 -27.49 -38.89 15.13
C ASP A 8 -26.07 -39.12 14.61
N ILE A 9 -25.08 -38.46 15.21
CA ILE A 9 -23.67 -38.65 14.86
C ILE A 9 -22.86 -38.96 16.11
N ARG A 10 -21.73 -39.66 15.95
CA ARG A 10 -20.75 -39.83 17.02
C ARG A 10 -19.58 -38.87 16.81
N HIS A 11 -19.37 -37.95 17.75
CA HIS A 11 -18.27 -37.00 17.71
C HIS A 11 -17.55 -36.97 19.06
N GLY A 12 -16.23 -37.15 19.08
CA GLY A 12 -15.46 -37.21 20.33
C GLY A 12 -15.87 -38.34 21.29
N GLY A 13 -16.45 -39.43 20.77
CA GLY A 13 -16.96 -40.55 21.58
C GLY A 13 -18.38 -40.37 22.14
N ALA A 14 -18.95 -39.16 22.07
CA ALA A 14 -20.33 -38.88 22.46
C ALA A 14 -21.29 -38.98 21.26
N ILE A 15 -22.54 -39.40 21.52
CA ILE A 15 -23.63 -39.31 20.53
C ILE A 15 -24.21 -37.91 20.60
N VAL A 16 -24.24 -37.22 19.46
CA VAL A 16 -24.90 -35.93 19.28
C VAL A 16 -26.21 -36.18 18.53
N PRO A 17 -27.38 -35.89 19.13
CA PRO A 17 -28.66 -36.21 18.52
C PRO A 17 -28.93 -35.41 17.23
N ALA A 18 -29.72 -36.00 16.34
CA ALA A 18 -30.34 -35.31 15.21
C ALA A 18 -31.08 -34.04 15.67
N ASN A 19 -31.24 -33.06 14.77
CA ASN A 19 -31.78 -31.71 15.02
C ASN A 19 -30.97 -30.83 15.97
N THR A 20 -29.83 -31.28 16.47
CA THR A 20 -28.92 -30.41 17.23
C THR A 20 -28.22 -29.43 16.29
N THR A 21 -28.21 -28.16 16.68
CA THR A 21 -27.47 -27.11 16.00
C THR A 21 -26.09 -26.99 16.64
N VAL A 22 -25.03 -27.23 15.87
CA VAL A 22 -23.65 -27.31 16.35
C VAL A 22 -22.70 -26.59 15.39
N THR A 23 -21.58 -26.11 15.92
CA THR A 23 -20.49 -25.53 15.14
C THR A 23 -19.28 -26.44 15.32
N TYR A 24 -18.70 -26.91 14.22
CA TYR A 24 -17.50 -27.76 14.22
C TYR A 24 -16.37 -27.10 13.45
N ASP A 25 -15.22 -27.77 13.39
CA ASP A 25 -14.19 -27.41 12.41
C ASP A 25 -14.78 -27.46 10.97
N PRO A 26 -14.45 -26.50 10.09
CA PRO A 26 -15.01 -26.43 8.73
C PRO A 26 -14.87 -27.71 7.90
N ALA A 27 -13.81 -28.51 8.12
CA ALA A 27 -13.64 -29.78 7.41
C ALA A 27 -14.65 -30.84 7.88
N VAL A 28 -14.96 -30.86 9.17
CA VAL A 28 -15.97 -31.77 9.77
C VAL A 28 -17.37 -31.35 9.35
N GLU A 29 -17.66 -30.05 9.33
CA GLU A 29 -18.95 -29.53 8.83
C GLU A 29 -19.19 -29.92 7.38
N ALA A 30 -18.19 -29.74 6.51
CA ALA A 30 -18.28 -30.08 5.10
C ALA A 30 -18.48 -31.59 4.88
N ASP A 31 -17.79 -32.45 5.63
CA ASP A 31 -17.96 -33.90 5.57
C ASP A 31 -19.36 -34.34 6.01
N LEU A 32 -19.87 -33.80 7.13
CA LEU A 32 -21.21 -34.12 7.64
C LEU A 32 -22.31 -33.68 6.67
N VAL A 33 -22.18 -32.52 6.02
CA VAL A 33 -23.13 -32.05 5.01
C VAL A 33 -23.02 -32.87 3.73
N ALA A 34 -21.81 -33.22 3.28
CA ALA A 34 -21.61 -34.05 2.09
C ALA A 34 -22.22 -35.45 2.23
N ARG A 35 -22.19 -36.02 3.44
CA ARG A 35 -22.82 -37.31 3.75
C ARG A 35 -24.31 -37.20 4.08
N LYS A 36 -24.90 -36.00 3.96
CA LYS A 36 -26.31 -35.70 4.28
C LYS A 36 -26.69 -35.97 5.74
N SER A 37 -25.71 -35.94 6.66
CA SER A 37 -25.89 -36.04 8.11
C SER A 37 -26.07 -34.68 8.78
N ALA A 38 -25.98 -33.58 8.02
CA ALA A 38 -26.29 -32.23 8.47
C ALA A 38 -26.72 -31.30 7.32
N THR A 39 -27.31 -30.16 7.67
CA THR A 39 -27.66 -29.04 6.77
C THR A 39 -27.20 -27.72 7.38
N TYR A 40 -26.76 -26.74 6.59
CA TYR A 40 -26.43 -25.41 7.11
C TYR A 40 -27.68 -24.66 7.60
N VAL A 41 -27.55 -23.90 8.70
CA VAL A 41 -28.67 -23.20 9.36
C VAL A 41 -28.95 -21.81 8.75
N GLY A 42 -28.17 -21.41 7.74
CA GLY A 42 -28.40 -20.21 6.92
C GLY A 42 -28.38 -20.57 5.43
N ALA A 43 -29.23 -19.91 4.63
CA ALA A 43 -29.47 -20.25 3.23
C ALA A 43 -28.17 -20.18 2.39
N PRO A 44 -27.67 -21.30 1.85
CA PRO A 44 -26.75 -21.25 0.73
C PRO A 44 -27.56 -20.90 -0.52
N ALA A 45 -27.16 -19.87 -1.27
CA ALA A 45 -27.75 -19.57 -2.56
C ALA A 45 -27.63 -20.81 -3.47
N THR A 46 -28.75 -21.42 -3.84
CA THR A 46 -28.81 -22.57 -4.73
C THR A 46 -28.63 -22.12 -6.18
N THR A 47 -27.85 -22.87 -6.96
CA THR A 47 -27.90 -22.84 -8.42
C THR A 47 -28.77 -23.99 -8.93
N ASP A 48 -29.26 -23.89 -10.17
CA ASP A 48 -30.21 -24.81 -10.83
C ASP A 48 -29.73 -26.27 -11.00
N LEU A 49 -28.62 -26.68 -10.40
CA LEU A 49 -28.07 -28.04 -10.51
C LEU A 49 -27.93 -28.79 -9.18
N GLY A 50 -28.43 -28.26 -8.06
CA GLY A 50 -28.52 -29.02 -6.80
C GLY A 50 -27.18 -29.43 -6.17
N VAL A 51 -26.05 -28.89 -6.65
CA VAL A 51 -24.72 -29.05 -6.06
C VAL A 51 -24.39 -27.77 -5.27
N PRO A 52 -23.91 -27.86 -4.01
CA PRO A 52 -23.40 -26.70 -3.30
C PRO A 52 -22.18 -26.12 -4.05
N ALA A 53 -22.38 -25.03 -4.76
CA ALA A 53 -21.27 -24.24 -5.29
C ALA A 53 -20.64 -23.49 -4.11
N MET A 54 -19.32 -23.61 -3.94
CA MET A 54 -18.60 -22.67 -3.09
C MET A 54 -18.66 -21.30 -3.77
N VAL A 55 -19.64 -20.48 -3.38
CA VAL A 55 -19.66 -19.07 -3.70
C VAL A 55 -18.49 -18.44 -2.95
N LYS A 56 -17.39 -18.17 -3.66
CA LYS A 56 -16.40 -17.22 -3.18
C LYS A 56 -16.82 -15.85 -3.68
N GLN A 57 -17.03 -14.94 -2.75
CA GLN A 57 -16.98 -13.52 -3.06
C GLN A 57 -15.61 -13.26 -3.69
N ASN A 58 -15.60 -12.68 -4.88
CA ASN A 58 -14.39 -12.16 -5.48
C ASN A 58 -13.88 -11.06 -4.55
N LEU A 59 -12.81 -11.34 -3.82
CA LEU A 59 -12.25 -10.41 -2.83
C LEU A 59 -11.76 -9.10 -3.46
N LEU A 60 -11.60 -9.06 -4.80
CA LEU A 60 -11.18 -7.89 -5.57
C LEU A 60 -12.35 -6.96 -5.93
N THR A 61 -13.48 -7.54 -6.35
CA THR A 61 -14.61 -6.78 -6.92
C THR A 61 -15.84 -6.77 -6.03
N GLY A 62 -15.82 -7.50 -4.90
CA GLY A 62 -16.97 -7.69 -4.02
C GLY A 62 -18.10 -8.55 -4.62
N GLY A 63 -18.04 -8.89 -5.91
CA GLY A 63 -19.05 -9.66 -6.64
C GLY A 63 -18.96 -11.17 -6.40
N ILE A 64 -20.07 -11.88 -6.57
CA ILE A 64 -20.13 -13.34 -6.48
C ILE A 64 -19.63 -13.94 -7.81
N LYS A 65 -18.55 -14.73 -7.77
CA LYS A 65 -18.14 -15.59 -8.90
C LYS A 65 -18.47 -17.05 -8.58
N SER A 66 -19.16 -17.72 -9.50
CA SER A 66 -19.40 -19.16 -9.43
C SER A 66 -18.12 -19.92 -9.76
N ILE A 67 -17.66 -20.80 -8.86
CA ILE A 67 -16.60 -21.77 -9.15
C ILE A 67 -17.27 -23.14 -9.34
N SER A 68 -17.03 -23.77 -10.49
CA SER A 68 -17.56 -25.10 -10.80
C SER A 68 -16.85 -26.22 -10.05
N ALA A 69 -17.66 -27.16 -9.55
CA ALA A 69 -17.41 -28.52 -9.09
C ALA A 69 -16.39 -28.76 -7.95
N ALA A 70 -16.95 -29.15 -6.81
CA ALA A 70 -16.29 -29.88 -5.74
C ALA A 70 -15.95 -31.31 -6.21
N ASN A 71 -14.74 -31.49 -6.74
CA ASN A 71 -14.02 -32.75 -6.63
C ASN A 71 -12.54 -32.39 -6.65
N GLY A 72 -11.79 -32.83 -5.63
CA GLY A 72 -10.36 -32.58 -5.44
C GLY A 72 -9.44 -33.19 -6.51
N ALA A 73 -9.91 -33.37 -7.73
CA ALA A 73 -9.04 -33.46 -8.89
C ALA A 73 -8.49 -32.05 -9.16
N ARG A 74 -7.15 -31.92 -9.16
CA ARG A 74 -6.46 -30.80 -9.81
C ARG A 74 -6.94 -30.73 -11.27
N LEU A 75 -8.00 -30.00 -11.54
CA LEU A 75 -8.24 -29.44 -12.86
C LEU A 75 -7.39 -28.18 -12.95
N MET A 76 -6.11 -28.40 -13.25
CA MET A 76 -5.22 -27.40 -13.83
C MET A 76 -5.71 -27.09 -15.25
N SER A 77 -6.92 -26.53 -15.36
CA SER A 77 -7.51 -26.06 -16.61
C SER A 77 -8.18 -24.69 -16.41
N GLY A 78 -7.47 -23.76 -15.77
CA GLY A 78 -7.43 -22.38 -16.26
C GLY A 78 -6.56 -22.32 -17.52
N PRO A 79 -6.57 -21.23 -18.31
CA PRO A 79 -5.95 -21.19 -19.65
C PRO A 79 -4.54 -21.80 -19.56
N GLY A 80 -4.39 -22.89 -20.32
CA GLY A 80 -3.48 -23.98 -19.98
C GLY A 80 -2.04 -23.55 -19.73
N VAL A 81 -1.33 -24.45 -19.06
CA VAL A 81 0.12 -24.56 -19.17
C VAL A 81 0.51 -24.41 -20.64
N ARG A 82 0.89 -23.19 -21.06
CA ARG A 82 1.43 -22.97 -22.40
C ARG A 82 2.79 -23.65 -22.44
N VAL A 83 2.85 -24.73 -23.19
CA VAL A 83 4.07 -25.38 -23.63
C VAL A 83 4.43 -24.73 -24.97
N GLY A 84 5.35 -23.75 -24.93
CA GLY A 84 5.90 -23.06 -26.10
C GLY A 84 5.44 -21.60 -26.21
N GLY A 85 6.37 -20.66 -26.04
CA GLY A 85 6.15 -19.22 -26.18
C GLY A 85 7.33 -18.40 -25.63
N ASP A 86 7.58 -17.22 -26.21
CA ASP A 86 8.61 -16.29 -25.77
C ASP A 86 8.09 -15.58 -24.51
N ARG A 87 8.86 -15.53 -23.43
CA ARG A 87 8.44 -14.82 -22.20
C ARG A 87 8.57 -13.30 -22.29
N MET A 88 8.50 -12.75 -23.51
CA MET A 88 8.55 -11.33 -23.80
C MET A 88 7.31 -10.61 -23.26
N LEU A 89 7.53 -9.55 -22.51
CA LEU A 89 6.49 -8.66 -22.02
C LEU A 89 6.31 -7.48 -22.99
N LYS A 90 5.05 -7.10 -23.26
CA LYS A 90 4.69 -5.95 -24.08
C LYS A 90 3.60 -5.13 -23.41
N ALA A 91 3.69 -3.82 -23.57
CA ALA A 91 2.58 -2.92 -23.24
C ALA A 91 1.61 -2.84 -24.43
N SER A 92 0.31 -2.92 -24.15
CA SER A 92 -0.76 -2.62 -25.10
C SER A 92 -1.72 -1.64 -24.42
N GLY A 93 -1.40 -0.35 -24.50
CA GLY A 93 -1.99 0.64 -23.61
C GLY A 93 -1.71 0.28 -22.15
N ALA A 94 -2.74 0.33 -21.31
CA ALA A 94 -2.67 -0.04 -19.88
C ALA A 94 -2.41 -1.54 -19.62
N LYS A 95 -2.55 -2.39 -20.63
CA LYS A 95 -2.47 -3.85 -20.48
C LYS A 95 -1.04 -4.33 -20.61
N LEU A 96 -0.69 -5.30 -19.77
CA LEU A 96 0.56 -6.04 -19.87
C LEU A 96 0.30 -7.37 -20.57
N LEU A 97 0.99 -7.63 -21.67
CA LEU A 97 0.87 -8.85 -22.45
C LEU A 97 2.14 -9.69 -22.39
N CYS A 98 2.00 -11.01 -22.35
CA CYS A 98 3.05 -11.99 -22.66
C CYS A 98 2.48 -12.98 -23.67
N ASP A 99 3.19 -13.20 -24.78
CA ASP A 99 2.69 -14.04 -25.89
C ASP A 99 1.27 -13.65 -26.36
N GLY A 100 0.98 -12.35 -26.40
CA GLY A 100 -0.32 -11.79 -26.78
C GLY A 100 -1.44 -11.98 -25.76
N VAL A 101 -1.15 -12.54 -24.58
CA VAL A 101 -2.13 -12.75 -23.50
C VAL A 101 -1.86 -11.82 -22.35
N GLU A 102 -2.92 -11.27 -21.77
CA GLU A 102 -2.81 -10.44 -20.58
C GLU A 102 -2.20 -11.20 -19.39
N VAL A 103 -1.22 -10.58 -18.74
CA VAL A 103 -0.48 -11.15 -17.61
C VAL A 103 -1.04 -10.60 -16.30
N ARG A 104 -1.29 -11.51 -15.36
CA ARG A 104 -1.48 -11.18 -13.95
C ARG A 104 -0.79 -12.17 -13.03
N GLU A 105 0.43 -11.85 -12.62
CA GLU A 105 1.28 -12.78 -11.86
C GLU A 105 2.18 -12.06 -10.85
N MET A 106 2.60 -12.78 -9.80
CA MET A 106 3.77 -12.40 -9.01
C MET A 106 5.01 -13.08 -9.56
N GLY A 107 6.12 -12.35 -9.66
CA GLY A 107 7.47 -12.85 -9.92
C GLY A 107 8.37 -12.69 -8.68
N VAL A 108 9.66 -12.96 -8.86
CA VAL A 108 10.66 -12.86 -7.79
C VAL A 108 11.88 -12.06 -8.23
N CYS A 109 12.48 -11.32 -7.31
CA CYS A 109 13.81 -10.74 -7.49
C CYS A 109 14.87 -11.78 -7.08
N ALA A 110 15.78 -12.11 -7.99
CA ALA A 110 16.94 -12.96 -7.76
C ALA A 110 18.19 -12.18 -8.17
N SER A 111 18.42 -11.07 -7.46
CA SER A 111 19.22 -9.94 -7.93
C SER A 111 20.65 -10.34 -8.33
N ASP A 112 21.29 -11.26 -7.61
CA ASP A 112 22.70 -11.59 -7.77
C ASP A 112 22.99 -12.78 -8.70
N LEU A 113 22.00 -13.61 -9.06
CA LEU A 113 22.24 -14.87 -9.77
C LEU A 113 22.98 -14.68 -11.10
N LEU A 114 22.57 -13.69 -11.91
CA LEU A 114 23.22 -13.40 -13.19
C LEU A 114 24.59 -12.74 -12.97
N THR A 115 24.69 -11.73 -12.10
CA THR A 115 25.95 -11.02 -11.86
C THR A 115 27.03 -11.95 -11.30
N ALA A 116 26.70 -12.81 -10.34
CA ALA A 116 27.65 -13.78 -9.80
C ALA A 116 28.16 -14.76 -10.88
N HIS A 117 27.30 -15.16 -11.83
CA HIS A 117 27.72 -15.94 -12.99
C HIS A 117 28.62 -15.15 -13.95
N ILE A 118 28.25 -13.91 -14.29
CA ILE A 118 29.05 -13.00 -15.12
C ILE A 118 30.47 -12.86 -14.56
N LEU A 119 30.60 -12.73 -13.24
CA LEU A 119 31.89 -12.63 -12.55
C LEU A 119 32.60 -13.97 -12.39
N GLY A 120 31.87 -15.09 -12.54
CA GLY A 120 32.40 -16.44 -12.40
C GLY A 120 32.59 -16.87 -10.95
N THR A 121 31.91 -16.21 -10.02
CA THR A 121 31.94 -16.54 -8.59
C THR A 121 30.89 -17.59 -8.22
N SER A 122 29.88 -17.81 -9.06
CA SER A 122 28.80 -18.76 -8.81
C SER A 122 28.13 -19.25 -10.10
N GLN A 123 27.66 -20.50 -10.08
CA GLN A 123 26.81 -21.10 -11.13
C GLN A 123 25.42 -21.46 -10.55
N LYS A 124 25.07 -20.96 -9.36
CA LYS A 124 23.84 -21.35 -8.64
C LYS A 124 22.56 -21.22 -9.47
N PHE A 125 22.51 -20.32 -10.47
CA PHE A 125 21.34 -20.17 -11.33
C PHE A 125 20.88 -21.49 -11.99
N VAL A 126 21.78 -22.45 -12.21
CA VAL A 126 21.45 -23.77 -12.78
C VAL A 126 20.49 -24.55 -11.88
N ASP A 127 20.61 -24.38 -10.56
CA ASP A 127 19.73 -25.01 -9.58
C ASP A 127 18.56 -24.10 -9.18
N GLU A 128 18.80 -22.79 -9.13
CA GLU A 128 17.84 -21.81 -8.62
C GLU A 128 16.70 -21.51 -9.61
N LEU A 129 17.01 -21.34 -10.90
CA LEU A 129 15.98 -21.10 -11.92
C LEU A 129 14.96 -22.27 -12.04
N PRO A 130 15.37 -23.55 -12.08
CA PRO A 130 14.42 -24.65 -12.03
C PRO A 130 13.58 -24.65 -10.73
N GLN A 131 14.16 -24.34 -9.57
CA GLN A 131 13.41 -24.25 -8.32
C GLN A 131 12.36 -23.12 -8.34
N ILE A 132 12.70 -21.95 -8.88
CA ILE A 132 11.75 -20.84 -9.10
C ILE A 132 10.60 -21.30 -10.00
N ALA A 133 10.92 -21.97 -11.11
CA ALA A 133 9.92 -22.50 -12.05
C ALA A 133 9.03 -23.59 -11.43
N GLN A 134 9.59 -24.44 -10.55
CA GLN A 134 8.86 -25.47 -9.80
C GLN A 134 7.94 -24.85 -8.74
N ALA A 135 8.35 -23.74 -8.12
CA ALA A 135 7.53 -22.98 -7.19
C ALA A 135 6.33 -22.29 -7.88
N GLY A 136 6.37 -22.15 -9.21
CA GLY A 136 5.26 -21.66 -10.04
C GLY A 136 5.54 -20.33 -10.73
N PHE A 137 6.59 -19.61 -10.31
CA PHE A 137 6.91 -18.29 -10.82
C PHE A 137 7.48 -18.35 -12.24
N ARG A 138 7.08 -17.40 -13.09
CA ARG A 138 7.47 -17.35 -14.51
C ARG A 138 8.22 -16.09 -14.90
N PHE A 139 8.37 -15.13 -13.99
CA PHE A 139 9.13 -13.91 -14.21
C PHE A 139 10.12 -13.69 -13.07
N VAL A 140 11.36 -13.38 -13.44
CA VAL A 140 12.46 -13.12 -12.50
C VAL A 140 13.11 -11.79 -12.85
N ARG A 141 13.33 -10.93 -11.86
CA ARG A 141 14.10 -9.69 -11.99
C ARG A 141 15.51 -9.87 -11.45
N VAL A 142 16.52 -9.46 -12.22
CA VAL A 142 17.94 -9.67 -11.91
C VAL A 142 18.77 -8.41 -12.16
N MET A 143 19.95 -8.33 -11.53
CA MET A 143 21.02 -7.46 -12.00
C MET A 143 21.50 -7.95 -13.37
N GLY A 144 21.24 -7.15 -14.40
CA GLY A 144 21.67 -7.43 -15.77
C GLY A 144 23.17 -7.28 -15.98
N GLY A 145 23.83 -6.44 -15.18
CA GLY A 145 25.27 -6.21 -15.23
C GLY A 145 25.94 -6.14 -13.86
N PRO A 146 27.28 -6.06 -13.83
CA PRO A 146 28.04 -5.91 -12.59
C PRO A 146 27.68 -4.65 -11.79
N LEU A 147 28.01 -4.64 -10.50
CA LEU A 147 27.68 -3.54 -9.60
C LEU A 147 28.77 -2.46 -9.63
N TRP A 148 30.04 -2.88 -9.59
CA TRP A 148 31.19 -2.00 -9.37
C TRP A 148 32.06 -1.74 -10.60
N PRO A 149 32.78 -0.61 -10.67
CA PRO A 149 33.71 -0.31 -11.79
C PRO A 149 34.76 -1.41 -12.04
N SER A 150 35.38 -1.93 -10.98
CA SER A 150 36.36 -3.03 -11.07
C SER A 150 35.77 -4.31 -11.67
N GLU A 151 34.51 -4.62 -11.35
CA GLU A 151 33.80 -5.78 -11.86
C GLU A 151 33.46 -5.61 -13.35
N TRP A 152 32.97 -4.42 -13.76
CA TRP A 152 32.78 -4.10 -15.18
C TRP A 152 34.08 -4.17 -15.98
N THR A 153 35.18 -3.71 -15.40
CA THR A 153 36.50 -3.72 -16.03
C THR A 153 37.02 -5.15 -16.21
N SER A 154 36.96 -5.97 -15.16
CA SER A 154 37.45 -7.36 -15.19
C SER A 154 36.56 -8.33 -15.97
N SER A 155 35.28 -7.99 -16.19
CA SER A 155 34.35 -8.81 -16.97
C SER A 155 34.15 -8.27 -18.39
N TYR A 156 33.23 -7.32 -18.57
CA TYR A 156 32.88 -6.74 -19.87
C TYR A 156 34.07 -6.06 -20.56
N GLY A 157 34.90 -5.32 -19.81
CA GLY A 157 36.07 -4.61 -20.34
C GLY A 157 37.20 -5.55 -20.80
N ALA A 158 37.54 -6.56 -19.99
CA ALA A 158 38.65 -7.45 -20.26
C ALA A 158 38.32 -8.57 -21.25
N ASN A 159 37.10 -9.12 -21.20
CA ASN A 159 36.70 -10.21 -22.10
C ASN A 159 35.19 -10.18 -22.40
N LYS A 160 34.83 -9.29 -23.32
CA LYS A 160 33.45 -9.09 -23.79
C LYS A 160 32.81 -10.36 -24.35
N THR A 161 33.56 -11.20 -25.07
CA THR A 161 33.06 -12.48 -25.60
C THR A 161 32.64 -13.42 -24.47
N ARG A 162 33.48 -13.59 -23.44
CA ARG A 162 33.16 -14.42 -22.27
C ARG A 162 32.01 -13.84 -21.45
N TYR A 163 31.98 -12.51 -21.29
CA TYR A 163 30.88 -11.81 -20.63
C TYR A 163 29.53 -12.16 -21.26
N PHE A 164 29.39 -11.99 -22.58
CA PHE A 164 28.13 -12.29 -23.26
C PHE A 164 27.84 -13.78 -23.39
N ALA A 165 28.85 -14.65 -23.46
CA ALA A 165 28.64 -16.09 -23.38
C ALA A 165 28.00 -16.50 -22.05
N ARG A 166 28.41 -15.87 -20.93
CA ARG A 166 27.81 -16.12 -19.61
C ARG A 166 26.39 -15.60 -19.50
N VAL A 167 26.11 -14.39 -20.01
CA VAL A 167 24.74 -13.86 -20.11
C VAL A 167 23.86 -14.82 -20.91
N LYS A 168 24.34 -15.29 -22.07
CA LYS A 168 23.60 -16.25 -22.90
C LYS A 168 23.31 -17.55 -22.15
N GLN A 169 24.30 -18.14 -21.47
CA GLN A 169 24.10 -19.38 -20.70
C GLN A 169 23.02 -19.23 -19.62
N PHE A 170 22.99 -18.09 -18.93
CA PHE A 170 21.93 -17.80 -17.96
C PHE A 170 20.55 -17.71 -18.63
N LEU A 171 20.46 -16.98 -19.73
CA LEU A 171 19.21 -16.83 -20.48
C LEU A 171 18.73 -18.16 -21.09
N ASP A 172 19.64 -19.00 -21.59
CA ASP A 172 19.34 -20.33 -22.14
C ASP A 172 18.69 -21.22 -21.04
N CYS A 173 19.26 -21.22 -19.83
CA CYS A 173 18.68 -21.93 -18.68
C CYS A 173 17.29 -21.38 -18.29
N ALA A 174 17.14 -20.05 -18.28
CA ALA A 174 15.82 -19.44 -18.05
C ALA A 174 14.80 -19.86 -19.12
N ALA A 175 15.20 -19.91 -20.40
CA ALA A 175 14.34 -20.35 -21.50
C ALA A 175 13.92 -21.82 -21.34
N GLU A 176 14.86 -22.71 -21.00
CA GLU A 176 14.59 -24.13 -20.74
C GLU A 176 13.51 -24.33 -19.66
N HIS A 177 13.53 -23.47 -18.64
CA HIS A 177 12.55 -23.48 -17.55
C HIS A 177 11.35 -22.53 -17.76
N LYS A 178 11.24 -21.94 -18.96
CA LYS A 178 10.14 -21.05 -19.38
C LYS A 178 9.98 -19.84 -18.45
N ILE A 179 11.10 -19.26 -18.04
CA ILE A 179 11.19 -18.06 -17.21
C ILE A 179 11.50 -16.85 -18.11
N GLY A 180 10.77 -15.76 -17.90
CA GLY A 180 11.08 -14.45 -18.42
C GLY A 180 11.96 -13.66 -17.46
N ILE A 181 13.01 -13.04 -17.98
CA ILE A 181 14.00 -12.27 -17.24
C ILE A 181 13.82 -10.79 -17.50
N VAL A 182 13.63 -10.02 -16.43
CA VAL A 182 13.76 -8.56 -16.43
C VAL A 182 15.22 -8.22 -16.16
N LEU A 183 15.90 -7.63 -17.16
CA LEU A 183 17.32 -7.30 -17.09
C LEU A 183 17.52 -5.84 -16.68
N SER A 184 17.94 -5.62 -15.42
CA SER A 184 18.30 -4.30 -14.91
C SER A 184 19.76 -3.97 -15.22
N LEU A 185 20.00 -3.24 -16.31
CA LEU A 185 21.33 -3.17 -16.95
C LEU A 185 22.36 -2.38 -16.15
N PHE A 186 21.94 -1.29 -15.53
CA PHE A 186 22.81 -0.35 -14.81
C PHE A 186 22.36 -0.26 -13.35
N TRP A 187 22.49 -1.35 -12.58
CA TRP A 187 21.96 -1.43 -11.22
C TRP A 187 22.32 -0.23 -10.32
N ARG A 188 23.61 0.16 -10.31
CA ARG A 188 24.12 1.31 -9.57
C ARG A 188 24.28 2.53 -10.49
N HIS A 189 23.62 3.64 -10.13
CA HIS A 189 23.57 4.87 -10.91
C HIS A 189 24.93 5.51 -11.20
N ALA A 190 25.86 5.49 -10.26
CA ALA A 190 27.15 6.16 -10.43
C ALA A 190 28.19 5.35 -11.23
N THR A 191 28.03 4.04 -11.38
CA THR A 191 29.11 3.14 -11.86
C THR A 191 29.58 3.45 -13.28
N GLN A 192 28.69 3.81 -14.20
CA GLN A 192 29.10 4.13 -15.57
C GLN A 192 29.79 5.50 -15.67
N ALA A 193 29.45 6.45 -14.79
CA ALA A 193 30.13 7.73 -14.68
C ALA A 193 31.54 7.56 -14.10
N ASP A 194 31.69 6.73 -13.07
CA ASP A 194 32.99 6.36 -12.49
C ASP A 194 33.93 5.80 -13.57
N LEU A 195 33.44 4.88 -14.41
CA LEU A 195 34.20 4.27 -15.50
C LEU A 195 34.53 5.23 -16.65
N ALA A 196 33.73 6.29 -16.81
CA ALA A 196 33.95 7.34 -17.80
C ALA A 196 34.79 8.50 -17.25
N SER A 197 35.17 8.47 -15.97
CA SER A 197 35.82 9.58 -15.27
C SER A 197 35.03 10.88 -15.33
N GLU A 198 33.70 10.81 -15.28
CA GLU A 198 32.79 11.95 -15.25
C GLU A 198 32.10 12.05 -13.89
N SER A 199 31.67 13.27 -13.50
CA SER A 199 30.80 13.40 -12.32
C SER A 199 29.44 12.76 -12.59
N VAL A 200 28.80 12.24 -11.55
CA VAL A 200 27.53 11.47 -11.70
C VAL A 200 26.45 12.29 -12.40
N ASN A 201 26.27 13.55 -11.98
CA ASN A 201 25.20 14.39 -12.51
C ASN A 201 25.46 14.78 -13.98
N ALA A 202 26.70 15.18 -14.31
CA ALA A 202 27.06 15.56 -15.67
C ALA A 202 27.05 14.35 -16.61
N GLY A 203 27.60 13.22 -16.15
CA GLY A 203 27.66 11.97 -16.91
C GLY A 203 26.28 11.45 -17.27
N LEU A 204 25.34 11.41 -16.32
CA LEU A 204 23.98 10.95 -16.60
C LEU A 204 23.09 12.02 -17.26
N GLY A 205 23.26 13.30 -16.92
CA GLY A 205 22.36 14.38 -17.36
C GLY A 205 22.68 15.00 -18.72
N THR A 206 23.95 14.97 -19.15
CA THR A 206 24.39 15.68 -20.36
C THR A 206 24.27 14.81 -21.61
N SER A 207 23.64 15.32 -22.66
CA SER A 207 23.60 14.63 -23.96
C SER A 207 25.01 14.48 -24.53
N GLY A 208 25.34 13.29 -25.03
CA GLY A 208 26.66 13.00 -25.62
C GLY A 208 27.82 12.86 -24.62
N SER A 209 27.56 12.84 -23.31
CA SER A 209 28.59 12.55 -22.30
C SER A 209 29.27 11.21 -22.55
N ALA A 210 30.51 11.04 -22.09
CA ALA A 210 31.23 9.78 -22.23
C ALA A 210 30.49 8.63 -21.52
N THR A 211 29.83 8.93 -20.40
CA THR A 211 28.92 8.01 -19.69
C THR A 211 27.78 7.54 -20.58
N ARG A 212 27.05 8.45 -21.24
CA ARG A 212 25.94 8.07 -22.13
C ARG A 212 26.42 7.31 -23.37
N VAL A 213 27.55 7.70 -23.96
CA VAL A 213 28.15 6.96 -25.09
C VAL A 213 28.49 5.53 -24.69
N ARG A 214 29.06 5.35 -23.50
CA ARG A 214 29.33 4.02 -22.94
C ARG A 214 28.06 3.22 -22.71
N CYS A 215 27.05 3.82 -22.07
CA CYS A 215 25.75 3.19 -21.85
C CYS A 215 25.08 2.80 -23.17
N ALA A 216 25.12 3.65 -24.19
CA ALA A 216 24.55 3.36 -25.50
C ALA A 216 25.19 2.14 -26.15
N THR A 217 26.52 2.03 -26.07
CA THR A 217 27.27 0.88 -26.57
C THR A 217 26.83 -0.41 -25.87
N ILE A 218 26.69 -0.37 -24.54
CA ILE A 218 26.25 -1.54 -23.76
C ILE A 218 24.81 -1.93 -24.14
N ILE A 219 23.88 -0.95 -24.23
CA ILE A 219 22.49 -1.19 -24.62
C ILE A 219 22.41 -1.82 -26.01
N GLN A 220 23.12 -1.25 -26.99
CA GLN A 220 23.20 -1.78 -28.35
C GLN A 220 23.64 -3.24 -28.34
N GLU A 221 24.75 -3.54 -27.67
CA GLU A 221 25.33 -4.88 -27.67
C GLU A 221 24.46 -5.93 -26.98
N TYR A 222 23.70 -5.54 -25.96
CA TYR A 222 22.68 -6.36 -25.32
C TYR A 222 21.50 -6.61 -26.25
N ALA A 223 20.95 -5.56 -26.86
CA ALA A 223 19.79 -5.65 -27.75
C ALA A 223 20.11 -6.49 -29.00
N GLU A 224 21.21 -6.22 -29.69
CA GLU A 224 21.62 -6.97 -30.89
C GLU A 224 21.82 -8.47 -30.62
N ARG A 225 22.26 -8.85 -29.41
CA ARG A 225 22.49 -10.25 -29.04
C ARG A 225 21.25 -10.96 -28.49
N PHE A 226 20.41 -10.26 -27.74
CA PHE A 226 19.40 -10.89 -26.89
C PHE A 226 17.97 -10.38 -27.08
N ALA A 227 17.72 -9.37 -27.91
CA ALA A 227 16.35 -8.94 -28.21
C ALA A 227 15.50 -10.08 -28.80
N GLY A 228 16.10 -10.99 -29.57
CA GLY A 228 15.44 -12.20 -30.07
C GLY A 228 15.41 -13.37 -29.10
N HIS A 229 15.97 -13.25 -27.89
CA HIS A 229 16.07 -14.37 -26.97
C HIS A 229 14.73 -14.60 -26.23
N PRO A 230 14.20 -15.84 -26.21
CA PRO A 230 12.87 -16.15 -25.64
C PRO A 230 12.74 -15.83 -24.16
N ALA A 231 13.85 -15.90 -23.41
CA ALA A 231 13.87 -15.59 -21.99
C ALA A 231 13.94 -14.08 -21.66
N VAL A 232 14.22 -13.18 -22.60
CA VAL A 232 14.28 -11.74 -22.28
C VAL A 232 12.87 -11.19 -22.23
N ALA A 233 12.40 -10.87 -21.02
CA ALA A 233 11.05 -10.39 -20.78
C ALA A 233 10.94 -8.88 -20.91
N ALA A 234 11.86 -8.14 -20.30
CA ALA A 234 11.87 -6.67 -20.28
C ALA A 234 13.29 -6.12 -20.09
N TRP A 235 13.47 -4.86 -20.49
CA TRP A 235 14.67 -4.07 -20.19
C TRP A 235 14.36 -3.13 -19.03
N GLU A 236 15.25 -3.05 -18.05
CA GLU A 236 15.15 -2.09 -16.95
C GLU A 236 16.43 -1.27 -16.86
N VAL A 237 16.29 0.03 -16.57
CA VAL A 237 17.45 0.94 -16.46
C VAL A 237 18.38 0.50 -15.34
N GLY A 238 17.89 0.47 -14.11
CA GLY A 238 18.69 0.31 -12.90
C GLY A 238 17.83 0.28 -11.65
N ASN A 239 18.46 0.29 -10.47
CA ASN A 239 17.77 0.12 -9.20
C ASN A 239 17.66 1.44 -8.41
N GLU A 240 16.44 1.92 -8.24
CA GLU A 240 16.04 2.96 -7.30
C GLU A 240 16.70 4.33 -7.46
N TYR A 241 17.00 4.76 -8.70
CA TYR A 241 17.67 6.06 -8.91
C TYR A 241 16.83 7.23 -8.36
N SER A 242 15.50 7.11 -8.36
CA SER A 242 14.59 8.11 -7.82
C SER A 242 14.84 8.43 -6.34
N LEU A 243 15.27 7.46 -5.54
CA LEU A 243 15.57 7.68 -4.12
C LEU A 243 16.81 8.55 -3.96
N PHE A 244 17.88 8.25 -4.72
CA PHE A 244 19.10 9.06 -4.71
C PHE A 244 18.86 10.47 -5.24
N ALA A 245 18.11 10.56 -6.34
CA ALA A 245 17.80 11.82 -6.99
C ALA A 245 16.94 12.76 -6.13
N ALA A 246 15.91 12.23 -5.49
CA ALA A 246 15.01 13.01 -4.64
C ALA A 246 15.64 13.38 -3.29
N ASN A 247 16.53 12.53 -2.75
CA ASN A 247 17.22 12.79 -1.47
C ASN A 247 18.46 13.67 -1.62
N GLY A 248 18.92 13.95 -2.86
CA GLY A 248 20.18 14.64 -3.10
C GLY A 248 21.39 13.90 -2.49
N SER A 249 21.33 12.57 -2.44
CA SER A 249 22.34 11.75 -1.75
C SER A 249 23.57 11.52 -2.63
N LEU A 250 24.75 11.62 -2.05
CA LEU A 250 25.99 11.21 -2.71
C LEU A 250 26.06 9.68 -2.81
N PRO A 251 26.67 9.14 -3.88
CA PRO A 251 26.93 7.71 -3.96
C PRO A 251 27.90 7.26 -2.85
N THR A 252 27.81 6.00 -2.45
CA THR A 252 28.82 5.40 -1.56
C THR A 252 30.15 5.22 -2.29
N ALA A 253 31.23 5.74 -1.70
CA ALA A 253 32.60 5.54 -2.18
C ALA A 253 33.17 4.20 -1.72
N ASN A 254 33.83 3.51 -2.64
CA ASN A 254 34.58 2.27 -2.41
C ASN A 254 35.73 2.19 -3.43
N ALA A 255 36.85 2.84 -3.10
CA ALA A 255 38.03 2.90 -3.95
C ALA A 255 38.59 1.50 -4.28
N GLY A 256 38.49 0.54 -3.35
CA GLY A 256 38.90 -0.85 -3.58
C GLY A 256 38.11 -1.54 -4.69
N ASN A 257 36.88 -1.09 -4.93
CA ASN A 257 36.02 -1.56 -6.01
C ASN A 257 36.06 -0.65 -7.26
N GLY A 258 36.96 0.33 -7.31
CA GLY A 258 37.22 1.15 -8.49
C GLY A 258 36.39 2.42 -8.62
N THR A 259 35.69 2.87 -7.56
CA THR A 259 35.10 4.21 -7.54
C THR A 259 36.16 5.28 -7.23
N PRO A 260 35.85 6.59 -7.40
CA PRO A 260 36.63 7.66 -6.79
C PRO A 260 36.77 7.49 -5.27
N ALA A 261 37.82 8.09 -4.70
CA ALA A 261 38.05 8.11 -3.25
C ALA A 261 36.96 8.88 -2.48
N SER A 262 36.32 9.84 -3.13
CA SER A 262 35.23 10.65 -2.60
C SER A 262 34.38 11.21 -3.74
N TYR A 263 33.09 11.42 -3.46
CA TYR A 263 32.18 12.18 -4.32
C TYR A 263 31.97 13.58 -3.74
N SER A 264 31.60 14.53 -4.61
CA SER A 264 31.47 15.95 -4.27
C SER A 264 30.08 16.50 -4.62
N SER A 265 29.51 17.32 -3.75
CA SER A 265 28.30 18.06 -4.04
C SER A 265 28.64 19.43 -4.64
N PRO A 266 27.93 19.91 -5.68
CA PRO A 266 26.74 19.32 -6.28
C PRO A 266 27.02 18.37 -7.47
N ALA A 267 28.29 18.23 -7.89
CA ALA A 267 28.65 17.58 -9.15
C ALA A 267 28.25 16.09 -9.23
N ASP A 268 28.29 15.38 -8.10
CA ASP A 268 27.99 13.95 -7.99
C ASP A 268 26.62 13.65 -7.39
N VAL A 269 25.82 14.69 -7.12
CA VAL A 269 24.43 14.54 -6.69
C VAL A 269 23.57 14.38 -7.94
N LEU A 270 23.01 13.18 -8.15
CA LEU A 270 22.02 12.97 -9.20
C LEU A 270 20.80 13.85 -8.95
N THR A 271 20.33 14.60 -9.94
CA THR A 271 19.08 15.35 -9.86
C THR A 271 17.93 14.58 -10.51
N LEU A 272 16.68 14.92 -10.14
CA LEU A 272 15.49 14.35 -10.80
C LEU A 272 15.47 14.66 -12.30
N GLU A 273 15.94 15.85 -12.70
CA GLU A 273 16.03 16.24 -14.11
C GLU A 273 17.03 15.36 -14.87
N SER A 274 18.25 15.19 -14.36
CA SER A 274 19.27 14.34 -14.97
C SER A 274 18.84 12.88 -15.03
N MET A 275 18.17 12.37 -13.99
CA MET A 275 17.59 11.03 -13.97
C MET A 275 16.55 10.85 -15.07
N ARG A 276 15.55 11.74 -15.17
CA ARG A 276 14.49 11.67 -16.19
C ARG A 276 15.05 11.81 -17.60
N SER A 277 16.07 12.66 -17.78
CA SER A 277 16.80 12.80 -19.03
C SER A 277 17.53 11.50 -19.41
N PHE A 278 18.18 10.84 -18.46
CA PHE A 278 18.84 9.55 -18.68
C PHE A 278 17.85 8.42 -18.99
N TYR A 279 16.69 8.40 -18.34
CA TYR A 279 15.62 7.44 -18.61
C TYR A 279 15.04 7.57 -20.01
N THR A 280 14.84 8.81 -20.47
CA THR A 280 14.43 9.09 -21.85
C THR A 280 15.47 8.57 -22.84
N PHE A 281 16.75 8.88 -22.60
CA PHE A 281 17.87 8.39 -23.40
C PHE A 281 17.94 6.85 -23.45
N PHE A 282 17.80 6.18 -22.30
CA PHE A 282 17.83 4.72 -22.22
C PHE A 282 16.72 4.11 -23.06
N ALA A 283 15.48 4.57 -22.87
CA ALA A 283 14.32 4.02 -23.56
C ALA A 283 14.40 4.23 -25.08
N GLN A 284 14.86 5.41 -25.53
CA GLN A 284 15.10 5.69 -26.95
C GLN A 284 16.19 4.77 -27.53
N THR A 285 17.29 4.58 -26.79
CA THR A 285 18.40 3.72 -27.24
C THR A 285 17.99 2.27 -27.31
N VAL A 286 17.22 1.77 -26.33
CA VAL A 286 16.65 0.42 -26.40
C VAL A 286 15.75 0.29 -27.63
N GLN A 287 14.84 1.23 -27.87
CA GLN A 287 13.92 1.19 -29.02
C GLN A 287 14.64 1.29 -30.38
N GLN A 288 15.82 1.88 -30.42
CA GLN A 288 16.65 1.93 -31.63
C GLN A 288 17.16 0.53 -32.03
N TYR A 289 17.52 -0.31 -31.05
CA TYR A 289 18.17 -1.61 -31.31
C TYR A 289 17.27 -2.83 -31.05
N ASP A 290 16.24 -2.69 -30.21
CA ASP A 290 15.19 -3.68 -29.97
C ASP A 290 13.85 -3.15 -30.47
N THR A 291 13.52 -3.50 -31.72
CA THR A 291 12.28 -3.10 -32.39
C THR A 291 11.09 -4.02 -32.06
N THR A 292 11.27 -4.99 -31.17
CA THR A 292 10.19 -5.96 -30.85
C THR A 292 9.02 -5.32 -30.08
N GLY A 293 9.20 -4.11 -29.55
CA GLY A 293 8.22 -3.42 -28.70
C GLY A 293 8.18 -3.96 -27.27
N ARG A 294 9.27 -4.57 -26.81
CA ARG A 294 9.42 -5.12 -25.47
C ARG A 294 9.23 -4.05 -24.38
N LEU A 295 8.78 -4.48 -23.21
CA LEU A 295 8.57 -3.61 -22.05
C LEU A 295 9.89 -2.98 -21.57
N ILE A 296 9.83 -1.69 -21.22
CA ILE A 296 10.93 -0.90 -20.68
C ILE A 296 10.53 -0.34 -19.32
N LEU A 297 11.30 -0.66 -18.28
CA LEU A 297 11.07 -0.31 -16.88
C LEU A 297 12.12 0.70 -16.38
N SER A 298 11.72 1.54 -15.43
CA SER A 298 12.64 2.47 -14.74
C SER A 298 13.39 1.81 -13.57
N GLY A 299 12.72 0.92 -12.83
CA GLY A 299 13.24 0.34 -11.57
C GLY A 299 13.28 1.33 -10.39
N ASN A 300 12.45 2.38 -10.41
CA ASN A 300 12.43 3.41 -9.36
C ASN A 300 12.03 2.88 -7.98
N GLY A 301 12.52 3.51 -6.90
CA GLY A 301 12.13 3.19 -5.52
C GLY A 301 10.86 3.91 -5.03
N GLY A 302 10.14 4.57 -5.95
CA GLY A 302 9.07 5.53 -5.64
C GLY A 302 9.62 6.93 -5.27
N PRO A 303 8.75 7.84 -4.82
CA PRO A 303 9.16 9.16 -4.36
C PRO A 303 10.12 9.07 -3.16
N GLY A 304 11.23 9.81 -3.23
CA GLY A 304 12.15 10.04 -2.11
C GLY A 304 11.94 11.42 -1.45
N GLY A 305 12.77 11.75 -0.48
CA GLY A 305 12.80 13.04 0.24
C GLY A 305 12.41 12.94 1.73
N VAL A 306 12.59 14.05 2.45
CA VAL A 306 12.11 14.26 3.85
C VAL A 306 10.61 14.55 3.93
N ILE A 307 9.95 14.72 2.79
CA ILE A 307 8.52 14.95 2.70
C ILE A 307 7.82 13.60 2.89
N GLU A 308 6.79 13.57 3.74
CA GLU A 308 5.95 12.40 3.93
C GLU A 308 5.49 11.88 2.56
N LYS A 309 5.68 10.58 2.33
CA LYS A 309 5.35 9.92 1.07
C LYS A 309 3.83 9.72 0.95
N THR A 310 3.08 10.82 0.94
CA THR A 310 1.62 10.80 0.80
C THR A 310 1.22 10.22 -0.55
N LEU A 311 0.01 9.70 -0.64
CA LEU A 311 -0.55 9.26 -1.91
C LEU A 311 -0.46 10.35 -2.98
N ASP A 312 -0.79 11.60 -2.65
CA ASP A 312 -0.76 12.71 -3.62
C ASP A 312 0.66 12.96 -4.15
N ASN A 313 1.69 12.76 -3.32
CA ASN A 313 3.09 12.79 -3.75
C ASN A 313 3.39 11.65 -4.75
N TYR A 314 2.93 10.42 -4.48
CA TYR A 314 3.02 9.31 -5.43
C TYR A 314 2.32 9.66 -6.76
N LYS A 315 1.09 10.19 -6.70
CA LYS A 315 0.29 10.54 -7.89
C LYS A 315 0.97 11.61 -8.74
N THR A 316 1.69 12.54 -8.11
CA THR A 316 2.39 13.63 -8.79
C THR A 316 3.73 13.19 -9.39
N ILE A 317 4.54 12.46 -8.62
CA ILE A 317 5.94 12.18 -8.96
C ILE A 317 6.09 10.94 -9.85
N VAL A 318 5.32 9.88 -9.59
CA VAL A 318 5.50 8.60 -10.30
C VAL A 318 5.33 8.72 -11.82
N PRO A 319 4.35 9.47 -12.36
CA PRO A 319 4.25 9.68 -13.80
C PRO A 319 5.47 10.41 -14.40
N LEU A 320 6.01 11.39 -13.68
CA LEU A 320 7.17 12.17 -14.12
C LEU A 320 8.46 11.34 -14.12
N ASP A 321 8.59 10.42 -13.17
CA ASP A 321 9.76 9.55 -13.02
C ASP A 321 9.72 8.32 -13.94
N ASN A 322 8.66 8.17 -14.74
CA ASN A 322 8.53 7.16 -15.80
C ASN A 322 8.25 7.85 -17.16
N PRO A 323 9.17 8.71 -17.64
CA PRO A 323 8.94 9.58 -18.79
C PRO A 323 8.79 8.79 -20.09
N ALA A 324 8.12 9.38 -21.09
CA ALA A 324 8.18 8.84 -22.45
C ALA A 324 9.64 8.80 -22.96
N PRO A 325 10.03 7.81 -23.80
CA PRO A 325 9.18 6.77 -24.38
C PRO A 325 9.12 5.47 -23.56
N MET A 326 9.39 5.49 -22.24
CA MET A 326 9.12 4.31 -21.40
C MET A 326 7.65 3.93 -21.51
N ASN A 327 7.39 2.67 -21.84
CA ASN A 327 6.06 2.13 -22.10
C ASN A 327 5.44 1.45 -20.88
N SER A 328 5.96 1.74 -19.68
CA SER A 328 5.46 1.24 -18.40
C SER A 328 5.53 2.31 -17.32
N ILE A 329 4.86 2.07 -16.20
CA ILE A 329 5.16 2.72 -14.93
C ILE A 329 5.71 1.66 -13.98
N SER A 330 6.87 1.92 -13.39
CA SER A 330 7.48 1.01 -12.42
C SER A 330 7.91 1.76 -11.15
N ILE A 331 7.60 1.19 -9.99
CA ILE A 331 8.15 1.61 -8.69
C ILE A 331 8.44 0.40 -7.82
N HIS A 332 9.14 0.61 -6.71
CA HIS A 332 9.21 -0.30 -5.57
C HIS A 332 8.37 0.24 -4.43
N LYS A 333 7.75 -0.65 -3.66
CA LYS A 333 7.04 -0.29 -2.43
C LYS A 333 7.03 -1.45 -1.46
N TYR A 334 7.54 -1.18 -0.26
CA TYR A 334 7.58 -2.14 0.83
C TYR A 334 6.52 -1.83 1.89
N ALA A 335 6.06 -2.88 2.57
CA ALA A 335 5.27 -2.78 3.80
C ALA A 335 6.21 -2.57 4.98
N ARG A 336 5.95 -1.59 5.85
CA ARG A 336 6.76 -1.40 7.07
C ARG A 336 6.53 -2.48 8.11
N ASN A 337 7.58 -2.80 8.88
CA ASN A 337 7.55 -3.82 9.93
C ASN A 337 6.84 -3.41 11.22
N GLU A 338 6.08 -2.33 11.18
CA GLU A 338 5.42 -1.76 12.33
C GLU A 338 3.91 -1.86 12.08
N PHE A 339 3.26 -2.80 12.77
CA PHE A 339 1.80 -2.88 12.79
C PHE A 339 1.23 -1.56 13.29
N GLY A 340 0.34 -0.97 12.50
CA GLY A 340 -0.21 0.37 12.78
C GLY A 340 0.58 1.52 12.19
N ASN A 341 1.71 1.28 11.51
CA ASN A 341 2.42 2.33 10.75
C ASN A 341 1.65 2.69 9.48
N ARG A 342 1.65 3.97 9.12
CA ARG A 342 0.95 4.52 7.94
C ARG A 342 1.34 3.84 6.64
N ALA A 343 2.63 3.60 6.43
CA ALA A 343 3.16 2.97 5.22
C ALA A 343 2.72 1.50 5.07
N TYR A 344 2.23 0.90 6.16
CA TYR A 344 1.65 -0.43 6.21
C TYR A 344 0.13 -0.39 5.96
N ALA A 345 -0.57 0.58 6.56
CA ALA A 345 -2.01 0.76 6.38
C ALA A 345 -2.40 1.31 4.99
N ASP A 346 -1.49 2.00 4.29
CA ASP A 346 -1.74 2.67 3.00
C ASP A 346 -1.32 1.91 1.76
N LEU A 347 -0.71 0.74 1.93
CA LEU A 347 -0.04 0.04 0.84
C LEU A 347 -1.02 -0.32 -0.28
N THR A 348 -2.13 -1.00 0.05
CA THR A 348 -3.14 -1.41 -0.93
C THR A 348 -3.68 -0.22 -1.72
N ASP A 349 -4.07 0.84 -1.02
CA ASP A 349 -4.71 2.02 -1.61
C ASP A 349 -3.73 2.77 -2.52
N THR A 350 -2.47 2.88 -2.10
CA THR A 350 -1.40 3.47 -2.90
C THR A 350 -1.23 2.70 -4.21
N LEU A 351 -1.21 1.37 -4.12
CA LEU A 351 -1.08 0.50 -5.28
C LEU A 351 -2.31 0.58 -6.21
N ILE A 352 -3.53 0.66 -5.66
CA ILE A 352 -4.78 0.86 -6.44
C ILE A 352 -4.74 2.18 -7.21
N GLU A 353 -4.40 3.27 -6.54
CA GLU A 353 -4.43 4.60 -7.13
C GLU A 353 -3.31 4.80 -8.17
N LEU A 354 -2.13 4.24 -7.92
CA LEU A 354 -1.08 4.17 -8.93
C LEU A 354 -1.46 3.31 -10.13
N ARG A 355 -2.18 2.20 -9.90
CA ARG A 355 -2.70 1.39 -11.00
C ARG A 355 -3.68 2.18 -11.87
N LYS A 356 -4.62 2.92 -11.25
CA LYS A 356 -5.56 3.79 -11.99
C LYS A 356 -4.84 4.88 -12.78
N LEU A 357 -3.83 5.51 -12.19
CA LEU A 357 -3.00 6.50 -12.89
C LEU A 357 -2.28 5.92 -14.08
N SER A 358 -1.73 4.71 -13.92
CA SER A 358 -1.07 4.00 -15.01
C SER A 358 -2.03 3.68 -16.14
N ASP A 359 -3.25 3.25 -15.81
CA ASP A 359 -4.29 2.98 -16.80
C ASP A 359 -4.69 4.25 -17.55
N ALA A 360 -4.87 5.38 -16.84
CA ALA A 360 -5.13 6.68 -17.45
C ALA A 360 -3.99 7.18 -18.34
N ALA A 361 -2.73 6.84 -18.00
CA ALA A 361 -1.56 7.13 -18.80
C ALA A 361 -1.37 6.16 -19.98
N GLY A 362 -2.21 5.13 -20.12
CA GLY A 362 -2.07 4.11 -21.16
C GLY A 362 -0.81 3.28 -21.03
N LYS A 363 -0.34 3.03 -19.80
CA LYS A 363 0.85 2.21 -19.51
C LYS A 363 0.51 1.11 -18.49
N PRO A 364 1.04 -0.11 -18.58
CA PRO A 364 0.91 -1.08 -17.50
C PRO A 364 1.70 -0.65 -16.27
N PHE A 365 1.11 -0.85 -15.09
CA PHE A 365 1.78 -0.64 -13.81
C PHE A 365 2.53 -1.90 -13.37
N ILE A 366 3.80 -1.78 -13.05
CA ILE A 366 4.67 -2.87 -12.60
C ILE A 366 5.21 -2.52 -11.22
N LEU A 367 5.08 -3.44 -10.26
CA LEU A 367 5.70 -3.28 -8.95
C LEU A 367 7.06 -4.01 -8.96
N GLY A 368 8.12 -3.28 -9.24
CA GLY A 368 9.48 -3.81 -9.46
C GLY A 368 10.10 -4.48 -8.24
N GLU A 369 9.69 -4.06 -7.04
CA GLU A 369 10.00 -4.74 -5.77
C GLU A 369 8.88 -4.53 -4.75
N PHE A 370 8.57 -5.58 -4.01
CA PHE A 370 7.76 -5.52 -2.80
C PHE A 370 8.19 -6.55 -1.77
N GLY A 371 7.77 -6.35 -0.53
CA GLY A 371 8.05 -7.25 0.58
C GLY A 371 7.87 -6.50 1.90
N SER A 372 8.63 -6.91 2.90
CA SER A 372 8.72 -6.21 4.18
C SER A 372 9.93 -5.28 4.20
N GLU A 373 9.78 -4.01 4.60
CA GLU A 373 10.89 -3.05 4.71
C GLU A 373 11.86 -3.49 5.82
N ARG A 374 13.14 -3.09 5.80
CA ARG A 374 14.03 -3.34 6.94
C ARG A 374 13.69 -2.37 8.06
N ASN A 375 13.58 -2.85 9.29
CA ASN A 375 13.59 -2.00 10.47
C ASN A 375 15.04 -1.86 10.96
N GLU A 376 15.61 -0.67 10.77
CA GLU A 376 16.99 -0.36 11.20
C GLU A 376 17.10 -0.24 12.73
N THR A 377 16.03 0.17 13.40
CA THR A 377 15.97 0.33 14.86
C THR A 377 15.88 -1.00 15.60
N TYR A 378 15.11 -1.96 15.08
CA TYR A 378 14.87 -3.27 15.72
C TYR A 378 15.62 -4.43 15.04
N GLY A 379 16.51 -4.13 14.08
CA GLY A 379 17.47 -5.10 13.54
C GLY A 379 16.87 -6.21 12.68
N GLY A 380 15.96 -5.90 11.74
CA GLY A 380 15.39 -6.95 10.90
C GLY A 380 14.27 -6.54 9.96
N TYR A 381 13.99 -7.40 8.98
CA TYR A 381 12.82 -7.34 8.10
C TYR A 381 11.55 -7.92 8.76
N GLY A 382 10.40 -7.67 8.14
CA GLY A 382 9.11 -8.05 8.71
C GLY A 382 8.90 -9.55 8.75
N GLY A 383 8.14 -9.99 9.75
CA GLY A 383 7.69 -11.38 9.86
C GLY A 383 6.61 -11.72 8.81
N ASP A 384 6.18 -12.99 8.82
CA ASP A 384 5.21 -13.54 7.86
C ASP A 384 3.95 -12.70 7.67
N THR A 385 3.41 -12.13 8.75
CA THR A 385 2.18 -11.33 8.70
C THR A 385 2.39 -10.04 7.91
N VAL A 386 3.55 -9.40 8.03
CA VAL A 386 3.86 -8.18 7.25
C VAL A 386 4.00 -8.52 5.78
N PHE A 387 4.65 -9.65 5.48
CA PHE A 387 4.80 -10.13 4.12
C PHE A 387 3.46 -10.58 3.49
N ALA A 388 2.58 -11.21 4.27
CA ALA A 388 1.23 -11.57 3.84
C ALA A 388 0.39 -10.34 3.49
N THR A 389 0.49 -9.26 4.26
CA THR A 389 -0.17 -7.99 3.95
C THR A 389 0.38 -7.37 2.68
N ALA A 390 1.69 -7.42 2.46
CA ALA A 390 2.28 -6.94 1.21
C ALA A 390 1.75 -7.73 0.00
N CYS A 391 1.70 -9.06 0.09
CA CYS A 391 1.15 -9.92 -0.96
C CYS A 391 -0.35 -9.66 -1.17
N GLU A 392 -1.13 -9.47 -0.10
CA GLU A 392 -2.55 -9.16 -0.18
C GLU A 392 -2.78 -7.80 -0.85
N ALA A 393 -2.00 -6.78 -0.52
CA ALA A 393 -2.08 -5.47 -1.13
C ALA A 393 -1.81 -5.53 -2.64
N VAL A 394 -0.78 -6.27 -3.06
CA VAL A 394 -0.49 -6.52 -4.48
C VAL A 394 -1.66 -7.23 -5.15
N TYR A 395 -2.18 -8.31 -4.57
CA TYR A 395 -3.34 -9.00 -5.10
C TYR A 395 -4.52 -8.04 -5.26
N ARG A 396 -4.94 -7.37 -4.17
CA ARG A 396 -6.10 -6.47 -4.11
C ARG A 396 -6.01 -5.28 -5.05
N SER A 397 -4.81 -4.77 -5.30
CA SER A 397 -4.60 -3.63 -6.21
C SER A 397 -4.86 -3.93 -7.68
N GLY A 398 -5.00 -5.21 -8.05
CA GLY A 398 -5.22 -5.63 -9.43
C GLY A 398 -3.99 -5.48 -10.33
N ILE A 399 -2.82 -5.11 -9.80
CA ILE A 399 -1.57 -4.95 -10.56
C ILE A 399 -1.28 -6.18 -11.45
N PRO A 400 -0.84 -6.00 -12.72
CA PRO A 400 -0.55 -7.11 -13.63
C PRO A 400 0.74 -7.87 -13.27
N LEU A 401 1.78 -7.19 -12.78
CA LEU A 401 3.04 -7.85 -12.45
C LEU A 401 3.73 -7.18 -11.26
N ALA A 402 4.17 -8.00 -10.30
CA ALA A 402 4.89 -7.56 -9.12
C ALA A 402 6.01 -8.54 -8.77
N PHE A 403 7.17 -8.06 -8.33
CA PHE A 403 8.31 -8.91 -7.96
C PHE A 403 8.58 -8.86 -6.46
N ALA A 404 8.52 -10.00 -5.79
CA ALA A 404 8.85 -10.08 -4.38
C ALA A 404 10.38 -10.02 -4.19
N TRP A 405 10.84 -9.27 -3.19
CA TRP A 405 12.24 -9.21 -2.77
C TRP A 405 12.45 -10.02 -1.48
N ASN A 406 13.30 -11.06 -1.45
CA ASN A 406 14.09 -11.64 -2.54
C ASN A 406 14.23 -13.17 -2.47
N TRP A 407 14.38 -13.79 -3.64
CA TRP A 407 14.74 -15.19 -3.80
C TRP A 407 16.23 -15.36 -3.51
N ASN A 408 16.54 -15.78 -2.29
CA ASN A 408 17.90 -16.01 -1.85
C ASN A 408 17.93 -17.14 -0.82
N ARG A 409 18.92 -18.02 -0.93
CA ARG A 409 19.12 -19.10 0.03
C ARG A 409 19.93 -18.57 1.20
N ASN A 410 19.32 -18.62 2.39
CA ASN A 410 19.99 -18.28 3.63
C ASN A 410 20.20 -19.55 4.47
N ASP A 411 21.45 -19.97 4.55
CA ASP A 411 21.94 -21.13 5.30
C ASP A 411 22.54 -20.75 6.67
N SER A 412 22.42 -19.48 7.08
CA SER A 412 22.82 -19.01 8.41
C SER A 412 22.12 -19.80 9.50
N THR A 413 22.89 -20.27 10.50
CA THR A 413 22.37 -20.92 11.72
C THR A 413 21.75 -19.91 12.71
N VAL A 414 21.87 -18.61 12.42
CA VAL A 414 21.32 -17.52 13.24
C VAL A 414 20.03 -17.03 12.61
N ALA A 415 18.95 -16.96 13.40
CA ALA A 415 17.69 -16.35 12.99
C ALA A 415 17.90 -14.87 12.71
N THR A 416 18.18 -14.55 11.45
CA THR A 416 18.16 -13.19 10.95
C THR A 416 16.82 -12.98 10.28
N ASN A 417 16.08 -11.96 10.70
CA ASN A 417 14.88 -11.48 10.04
C ASN A 417 15.24 -10.99 8.64
N ASN A 418 15.55 -11.88 7.69
CA ASN A 418 15.88 -11.56 6.32
C ASN A 418 14.63 -11.56 5.44
N LEU A 419 14.69 -10.82 4.33
CA LEU A 419 13.67 -10.82 3.27
C LEU A 419 13.69 -12.09 2.40
N ASP A 420 14.56 -13.04 2.72
CA ASP A 420 14.81 -14.22 1.92
C ASP A 420 13.62 -15.21 1.98
N PHE A 421 13.03 -15.56 0.84
CA PHE A 421 12.06 -16.66 0.72
C PHE A 421 12.59 -17.70 -0.28
N HIS A 422 13.10 -18.81 0.24
CA HIS A 422 13.66 -19.90 -0.55
C HIS A 422 13.22 -21.25 0.04
N PRO A 423 12.84 -22.26 -0.79
CA PRO A 423 12.25 -23.53 -0.33
C PRO A 423 13.15 -24.39 0.59
N LEU A 424 14.45 -24.07 0.62
CA LEU A 424 15.48 -24.77 1.41
C LEU A 424 16.02 -23.94 2.59
N ASN A 425 15.38 -22.82 2.96
CA ASN A 425 15.80 -22.03 4.12
C ASN A 425 15.53 -22.77 5.43
N THR A 426 16.53 -22.87 6.31
CA THR A 426 16.47 -23.64 7.56
C THR A 426 16.13 -22.80 8.79
N VAL A 427 16.41 -21.48 8.79
CA VAL A 427 16.36 -20.64 10.02
C VAL A 427 15.40 -19.45 9.93
N ASN A 428 14.66 -19.29 8.83
CA ASN A 428 13.53 -18.36 8.72
C ASN A 428 12.22 -19.14 8.57
N ALA A 429 11.74 -19.69 9.68
CA ALA A 429 10.37 -20.13 9.95
C ALA A 429 9.64 -20.79 8.76
N THR A 430 9.97 -22.05 8.45
CA THR A 430 9.23 -22.90 7.49
C THR A 430 9.15 -22.27 6.08
N ASN A 431 8.68 -22.99 5.08
CA ASN A 431 8.46 -22.43 3.74
C ASN A 431 7.31 -21.41 3.70
N LYS A 432 6.99 -20.74 4.81
CA LYS A 432 5.74 -19.98 5.00
C LYS A 432 5.69 -18.70 4.19
N LYS A 433 6.77 -17.92 4.09
CA LYS A 433 6.82 -16.77 3.17
C LYS A 433 6.67 -17.22 1.71
N LEU A 434 7.32 -18.32 1.33
CA LEU A 434 7.15 -18.91 0.00
C LEU A 434 5.70 -19.37 -0.23
N GLU A 435 5.07 -20.03 0.74
CA GLU A 435 3.67 -20.46 0.68
C GLU A 435 2.70 -19.28 0.58
N ILE A 436 2.95 -18.21 1.34
CA ILE A 436 2.20 -16.94 1.25
C ILE A 436 2.31 -16.38 -0.16
N LEU A 437 3.53 -16.24 -0.70
CA LEU A 437 3.76 -15.70 -2.03
C LEU A 437 3.09 -16.58 -3.10
N ARG A 438 3.24 -17.90 -3.03
CA ARG A 438 2.60 -18.86 -3.94
C ARG A 438 1.08 -18.78 -3.88
N ARG A 439 0.50 -18.68 -2.68
CA ARG A 439 -0.95 -18.53 -2.51
C ARG A 439 -1.47 -17.31 -3.25
N TYR A 440 -0.85 -16.14 -3.08
CA TYR A 440 -1.32 -14.92 -3.73
C TYR A 440 -0.98 -14.89 -5.24
N HIS A 441 0.14 -15.48 -5.65
CA HIS A 441 0.45 -15.72 -7.06
C HIS A 441 -0.62 -16.57 -7.75
N ASP A 442 -1.02 -17.69 -7.13
CA ASP A 442 -2.05 -18.58 -7.65
C ASP A 442 -3.42 -17.88 -7.73
N LEU A 443 -3.76 -17.05 -6.73
CA LEU A 443 -4.96 -16.21 -6.77
C LEU A 443 -4.93 -15.20 -7.92
N MET A 444 -3.81 -14.51 -8.14
CA MET A 444 -3.65 -13.58 -9.26
C MET A 444 -3.85 -14.26 -10.61
N ARG A 445 -3.25 -15.45 -10.79
CA ARG A 445 -3.39 -16.24 -12.03
C ARG A 445 -4.80 -16.76 -12.25
N MET A 446 -5.43 -17.27 -11.18
CA MET A 446 -6.78 -17.84 -11.23
C MET A 446 -7.82 -16.77 -11.55
N ASP A 447 -7.70 -15.58 -10.96
CA ASP A 447 -8.65 -14.50 -11.18
C ASP A 447 -8.44 -13.79 -12.54
N GLY A 448 -7.25 -13.92 -13.12
CA GLY A 448 -6.87 -13.25 -14.36
C GLY A 448 -6.78 -11.74 -14.19
N THR A 449 -6.63 -11.01 -15.30
CA THR A 449 -6.62 -9.56 -15.28
C THR A 449 -7.96 -8.99 -14.83
N VAL A 450 -7.87 -7.87 -14.09
CA VAL A 450 -9.00 -7.12 -13.57
C VAL A 450 -8.87 -5.70 -14.09
N SER A 451 -9.98 -5.11 -14.55
CA SER A 451 -10.01 -3.70 -14.93
C SER A 451 -9.76 -2.84 -13.69
N SER A 452 -8.98 -1.77 -13.81
CA SER A 452 -8.83 -0.81 -12.71
C SER A 452 -10.13 -0.13 -12.30
N ALA A 453 -11.15 -0.15 -13.18
CA ALA A 453 -12.50 0.31 -12.87
C ALA A 453 -13.30 -0.71 -12.03
N GLU A 454 -12.95 -1.99 -12.09
CA GLU A 454 -13.60 -3.08 -11.32
C GLU A 454 -12.90 -3.34 -10.00
N VAL A 455 -11.61 -3.00 -9.89
CA VAL A 455 -10.94 -2.90 -8.60
C VAL A 455 -11.71 -1.86 -7.80
N ALA A 456 -12.35 -2.30 -6.71
CA ALA A 456 -13.18 -1.42 -5.90
C ALA A 456 -12.38 -0.14 -5.63
N ALA A 457 -12.85 0.99 -6.15
CA ALA A 457 -12.42 2.26 -5.62
C ALA A 457 -12.74 2.15 -4.13
N ILE A 458 -11.75 2.33 -3.27
CA ILE A 458 -12.05 2.55 -1.86
C ILE A 458 -12.55 3.99 -1.79
N SER A 459 -13.76 4.18 -2.30
CA SER A 459 -14.55 5.34 -2.03
C SER A 459 -14.92 5.21 -0.56
N PRO A 460 -14.74 6.27 0.24
CA PRO A 460 -15.26 6.23 1.60
C PRO A 460 -16.74 5.87 1.57
N VAL A 461 -17.21 5.19 2.61
CA VAL A 461 -18.64 5.06 2.84
C VAL A 461 -19.18 6.43 3.22
N VAL A 462 -19.44 7.30 2.24
CA VAL A 462 -20.30 8.46 2.47
C VAL A 462 -21.68 7.90 2.70
N ARG A 463 -22.10 7.86 3.97
CA ARG A 463 -23.46 7.49 4.30
C ARG A 463 -24.39 8.56 3.73
N GLY A 464 -25.00 8.28 2.58
CA GLY A 464 -26.19 9.03 2.15
C GLY A 464 -27.23 9.12 3.28
N GLY A 465 -28.12 10.09 3.20
CA GLY A 465 -29.15 10.33 4.22
C GLY A 465 -29.13 11.77 4.69
N GLN A 466 -29.76 12.03 5.82
CA GLN A 466 -29.81 13.35 6.40
C GLN A 466 -28.53 13.67 7.18
N ALA A 467 -28.17 14.94 7.18
CA ALA A 467 -27.21 15.54 8.09
C ALA A 467 -27.90 16.72 8.79
N VAL A 468 -27.42 17.07 9.98
CA VAL A 468 -27.91 18.27 10.65
C VAL A 468 -27.27 19.49 10.00
N GLU A 469 -28.11 20.41 9.56
CA GLU A 469 -27.72 21.72 9.06
C GLU A 469 -28.08 22.77 10.11
N VAL A 470 -27.19 23.76 10.26
CA VAL A 470 -27.37 24.86 11.20
C VAL A 470 -27.58 26.13 10.40
N ASP A 471 -28.85 26.51 10.22
CA ASP A 471 -29.20 27.82 9.67
C ASP A 471 -28.78 28.94 10.64
N GLY A 472 -28.23 30.02 10.10
CA GLY A 472 -27.38 31.04 10.72
C GLY A 472 -27.98 31.93 11.81
N GLN A 473 -28.98 31.45 12.56
CA GLN A 473 -29.55 32.13 13.71
C GLN A 473 -28.49 32.12 14.84
N GLY A 474 -28.06 33.30 15.33
CA GLY A 474 -26.97 33.49 16.32
C GLY A 474 -27.22 32.89 17.70
N LEU A 475 -27.36 31.56 17.79
CA LEU A 475 -27.72 30.81 18.97
C LEU A 475 -26.47 30.27 19.69
N ALA A 476 -26.47 30.38 21.02
CA ALA A 476 -25.31 30.07 21.86
C ALA A 476 -25.03 28.55 22.00
N CYS A 477 -26.03 27.69 21.79
CA CYS A 477 -25.93 26.22 21.80
C CYS A 477 -27.24 25.58 21.29
N LEU A 478 -27.17 24.76 20.23
CA LEU A 478 -28.36 24.10 19.69
C LEU A 478 -28.68 22.78 20.36
N LEU A 479 -27.67 21.94 20.60
CA LEU A 479 -27.85 20.63 21.23
C LEU A 479 -26.97 20.49 22.47
N SER A 480 -27.52 19.93 23.55
CA SER A 480 -26.81 19.62 24.78
C SER A 480 -27.00 18.17 25.19
N VAL A 481 -25.91 17.54 25.60
CA VAL A 481 -25.87 16.23 26.23
C VAL A 481 -25.40 16.43 27.65
N ALA A 482 -26.24 16.03 28.61
CA ALA A 482 -25.91 16.11 30.03
C ALA A 482 -24.60 15.38 30.34
N ASP A 483 -23.87 15.86 31.36
CA ASP A 483 -22.64 15.18 31.79
C ASP A 483 -22.91 13.72 32.18
N ASN A 484 -22.01 12.84 31.78
CA ASN A 484 -22.07 11.41 32.06
C ASN A 484 -20.64 10.89 32.24
N ALA A 485 -20.46 9.92 33.14
CA ALA A 485 -19.19 9.23 33.34
C ALA A 485 -18.59 8.68 32.04
N ALA A 486 -19.42 8.15 31.12
CA ALA A 486 -18.97 7.64 29.83
C ALA A 486 -18.32 8.72 28.95
N LEU A 487 -18.75 9.98 29.06
CA LEU A 487 -18.22 11.12 28.29
C LEU A 487 -16.93 11.72 28.91
N LYS A 488 -16.37 11.08 29.95
CA LYS A 488 -15.19 11.52 30.69
C LYS A 488 -14.07 10.46 30.60
N PRO A 489 -13.44 10.31 29.44
CA PRO A 489 -12.36 9.34 29.28
C PRO A 489 -11.25 9.61 30.29
N ALA A 490 -10.76 8.55 30.93
CA ALA A 490 -9.74 8.65 31.98
C ALA A 490 -8.31 8.93 31.44
N GLY A 491 -8.15 8.96 30.12
CA GLY A 491 -6.88 9.20 29.44
C GLY A 491 -7.12 9.87 28.08
N GLY A 492 -6.39 9.42 27.06
CA GLY A 492 -6.58 9.88 25.69
C GLY A 492 -8.00 9.60 25.18
N PHE A 493 -8.38 10.26 24.11
CA PHE A 493 -9.70 10.10 23.48
C PHE A 493 -9.61 10.46 22.01
N ALA A 494 -10.58 10.04 21.21
CA ALA A 494 -10.74 10.49 19.84
C ALA A 494 -12.17 10.97 19.61
N VAL A 495 -12.33 12.00 18.79
CA VAL A 495 -13.62 12.45 18.28
C VAL A 495 -13.57 12.33 16.78
N SER A 496 -14.52 11.62 16.18
CA SER A 496 -14.67 11.49 14.73
C SER A 496 -16.01 12.01 14.27
N PHE A 497 -16.06 12.60 13.08
CA PHE A 497 -17.30 13.12 12.49
C PHE A 497 -17.14 13.39 10.99
N TRP A 498 -18.25 13.38 10.28
CA TRP A 498 -18.35 13.87 8.91
C TRP A 498 -18.82 15.31 8.91
N CYS A 499 -18.16 16.17 8.13
CA CYS A 499 -18.54 17.57 7.94
C CYS A 499 -18.56 17.90 6.44
N HIS A 500 -19.60 18.59 5.99
CA HIS A 500 -19.68 19.13 4.63
C HIS A 500 -19.21 20.59 4.63
N THR A 501 -18.06 20.85 4.03
CA THR A 501 -17.44 22.17 3.97
C THR A 501 -17.78 22.89 2.66
N THR A 502 -17.94 24.21 2.73
CA THR A 502 -18.11 25.10 1.57
C THR A 502 -17.04 26.21 1.62
N LEU A 503 -16.41 26.49 0.48
CA LEU A 503 -15.29 27.42 0.33
C LEU A 503 -15.64 28.89 0.60
N ASP A 504 -16.92 29.27 0.51
CA ASP A 504 -17.36 30.65 0.73
C ASP A 504 -17.50 30.98 2.22
N GLY A 505 -16.51 31.67 2.80
CA GLY A 505 -16.69 32.44 4.04
C GLY A 505 -16.62 31.62 5.34
N LEU A 506 -15.65 30.72 5.49
CA LEU A 506 -15.37 30.10 6.79
C LEU A 506 -15.23 31.18 7.88
N ILE A 507 -16.05 31.11 8.92
CA ILE A 507 -15.95 31.93 10.13
C ILE A 507 -15.81 30.97 11.31
N ASN A 508 -15.03 31.38 12.32
CA ASN A 508 -14.74 30.59 13.51
C ASN A 508 -16.03 30.12 14.22
N ARG A 509 -16.34 28.82 14.13
CA ARG A 509 -17.43 28.21 14.89
C ARG A 509 -17.02 26.89 15.52
N ARG A 510 -17.50 26.64 16.73
CA ARG A 510 -17.29 25.37 17.42
C ARG A 510 -18.36 24.38 16.98
N ILE A 511 -17.91 23.22 16.49
CA ILE A 511 -18.74 22.08 16.11
C ILE A 511 -19.24 21.39 17.38
N ALA A 512 -18.32 21.10 18.30
CA ALA A 512 -18.62 20.45 19.57
C ALA A 512 -17.66 20.92 20.66
N ARG A 513 -18.14 21.01 21.90
CA ARG A 513 -17.29 21.29 23.07
C ARG A 513 -17.78 20.56 24.31
N LYS A 514 -16.84 20.12 25.13
CA LYS A 514 -17.07 19.71 26.51
C LYS A 514 -16.03 20.43 27.35
N TYR A 515 -16.35 21.65 27.76
CA TYR A 515 -15.39 22.65 28.24
C TYR A 515 -15.96 23.40 29.44
N GLY A 516 -15.18 23.49 30.52
CA GLY A 516 -15.54 24.22 31.74
C GLY A 516 -14.35 24.42 32.67
N GLY A 517 -14.14 25.65 33.15
CA GLY A 517 -13.00 26.00 34.02
C GLY A 517 -11.64 25.82 33.34
N ASN A 518 -10.80 24.95 33.91
CA ASN A 518 -9.47 24.56 33.42
C ASN A 518 -9.47 23.11 32.90
N ALA A 519 -10.54 22.68 32.23
CA ALA A 519 -10.73 21.29 31.83
C ALA A 519 -11.52 21.16 30.52
N GLY A 520 -11.22 20.10 29.77
CA GLY A 520 -12.00 19.67 28.62
C GLY A 520 -11.38 19.96 27.26
N TRP A 521 -12.23 20.02 26.24
CA TRP A 521 -11.85 20.16 24.84
C TRP A 521 -12.94 20.85 24.04
N TYR A 522 -12.56 21.38 22.87
CA TYR A 522 -13.50 21.74 21.83
C TYR A 522 -12.93 21.48 20.44
N ILE A 523 -13.83 21.36 19.49
CA ILE A 523 -13.55 21.21 18.07
C ILE A 523 -14.31 22.32 17.34
N GLY A 524 -13.67 22.98 16.40
CA GLY A 524 -14.28 24.00 15.58
C GLY A 524 -13.69 24.05 14.17
N LEU A 525 -14.30 24.87 13.33
CA LEU A 525 -13.74 25.31 12.06
C LEU A 525 -13.06 26.65 12.31
N ASP A 526 -11.87 26.86 11.75
CA ASP A 526 -11.15 28.13 11.82
C ASP A 526 -11.14 28.78 10.44
N GLY A 527 -11.78 29.94 10.34
CA GLY A 527 -11.91 30.71 9.11
C GLY A 527 -10.73 31.62 8.80
N ASN A 528 -9.91 31.92 9.80
CA ASN A 528 -8.72 32.75 9.64
C ASN A 528 -7.46 31.92 9.35
N SER A 529 -7.57 30.59 9.46
CA SER A 529 -6.51 29.66 9.12
C SER A 529 -6.89 28.90 7.85
N PRO A 530 -5.98 28.70 6.89
CA PRO A 530 -6.22 27.76 5.80
C PRO A 530 -6.58 26.35 6.33
N SER A 531 -6.32 26.03 7.60
CA SER A 531 -6.46 24.73 8.26
C SER A 531 -7.81 23.99 8.18
N GLY A 532 -8.95 24.63 7.85
CA GLY A 532 -10.26 23.97 7.70
C GLY A 532 -10.91 23.48 9.01
N VAL A 533 -10.18 22.82 9.92
CA VAL A 533 -10.64 22.36 11.25
C VAL A 533 -9.57 22.63 12.31
N THR A 534 -10.02 23.02 13.51
CA THR A 534 -9.21 23.23 14.72
C THR A 534 -9.73 22.37 15.87
N GLY A 535 -8.83 21.58 16.46
CA GLY A 535 -9.05 20.91 17.75
C GLY A 535 -8.28 21.63 18.85
N GLN A 536 -8.90 21.82 20.01
CA GLN A 536 -8.24 22.41 21.17
C GLN A 536 -8.52 21.62 22.44
N VAL A 537 -7.49 21.47 23.26
CA VAL A 537 -7.57 20.90 24.61
C VAL A 537 -7.14 21.92 25.65
N GLN A 538 -7.75 21.88 26.83
CA GLN A 538 -7.37 22.71 27.98
C GLN A 538 -6.85 21.83 29.11
N TYR A 539 -5.76 22.26 29.74
CA TYR A 539 -5.10 21.54 30.82
C TYR A 539 -5.49 22.09 32.19
N SER A 540 -5.21 21.31 33.22
CA SER A 540 -5.52 21.64 34.62
C SER A 540 -4.91 22.96 35.11
N ASP A 541 -3.80 23.40 34.51
CA ASP A 541 -3.13 24.67 34.78
C ASP A 541 -3.81 25.89 34.09
N GLY A 542 -4.91 25.66 33.36
CA GLY A 542 -5.64 26.67 32.60
C GLY A 542 -5.06 26.97 31.22
N SER A 543 -3.87 26.45 30.90
CA SER A 543 -3.27 26.62 29.59
C SER A 543 -4.01 25.80 28.53
N THR A 544 -3.87 26.21 27.27
CA THR A 544 -4.54 25.57 26.14
C THR A 544 -3.53 25.16 25.08
N GLN A 545 -3.86 24.08 24.35
CA GLN A 545 -3.16 23.73 23.13
C GLN A 545 -4.15 23.53 22.00
N SER A 546 -3.89 24.20 20.89
CA SER A 546 -4.70 24.08 19.67
C SER A 546 -3.88 23.44 18.55
N LEU A 547 -4.54 22.58 17.78
CA LEU A 547 -4.06 21.98 16.56
C LEU A 547 -5.02 22.35 15.44
N GLY A 548 -4.50 22.98 14.39
CA GLY A 548 -5.17 23.13 13.09
C GLY A 548 -4.26 22.61 11.98
N GLY A 549 -4.86 22.12 10.90
CA GLY A 549 -4.15 21.84 9.65
C GLY A 549 -5.05 21.24 8.57
N GLN A 550 -4.72 21.49 7.30
CA GLN A 550 -5.28 20.75 6.18
C GLN A 550 -4.46 19.49 5.90
N ALA A 551 -5.05 18.54 5.18
CA ALA A 551 -4.26 17.48 4.57
C ALA A 551 -3.12 18.09 3.74
N PRO A 552 -1.88 17.57 3.83
CA PRO A 552 -0.74 18.12 3.11
C PRO A 552 -1.03 18.24 1.60
N GLY A 553 -1.03 19.46 1.06
CA GLY A 553 -1.18 19.72 -0.38
C GLY A 553 -2.61 19.86 -0.91
N GLN A 554 -3.64 19.90 -0.06
CA GLN A 554 -5.02 20.15 -0.51
C GLN A 554 -5.64 21.34 0.21
N ALA A 555 -6.11 22.34 -0.56
CA ALA A 555 -7.21 23.17 -0.11
C ALA A 555 -8.39 22.23 0.15
N VAL A 556 -9.04 22.33 1.32
CA VAL A 556 -10.28 21.61 1.61
C VAL A 556 -11.26 21.91 0.48
N ALA A 557 -11.50 20.92 -0.37
CA ALA A 557 -12.43 21.06 -1.48
C ALA A 557 -13.85 21.19 -0.93
N ASP A 558 -14.76 21.75 -1.72
CA ASP A 558 -16.18 21.65 -1.40
C ASP A 558 -16.58 20.17 -1.35
N GLY A 559 -17.23 19.76 -0.26
CA GLY A 559 -17.70 18.40 -0.11
C GLY A 559 -17.63 17.83 1.31
N TRP A 560 -17.90 16.52 1.39
CA TRP A 560 -17.85 15.75 2.62
C TRP A 560 -16.42 15.34 2.97
N HIS A 561 -16.03 15.68 4.20
CA HIS A 561 -14.77 15.25 4.79
C HIS A 561 -15.00 14.57 6.13
N HIS A 562 -14.22 13.53 6.41
CA HIS A 562 -14.22 12.86 7.69
C HIS A 562 -13.04 13.34 8.53
N TYR A 563 -13.33 13.90 9.70
CA TYR A 563 -12.31 14.40 10.61
C TYR A 563 -12.19 13.49 11.82
N ILE A 564 -10.96 13.27 12.28
CA ILE A 564 -10.69 12.67 13.59
C ILE A 564 -9.71 13.55 14.34
N ILE A 565 -10.10 14.04 15.52
CA ILE A 565 -9.21 14.75 16.43
C ILE A 565 -9.06 13.91 17.67
N GLN A 566 -7.82 13.61 18.05
CA GLN A 566 -7.56 12.76 19.21
C GLN A 566 -6.46 13.29 20.11
N LEU A 567 -6.70 13.19 21.42
CA LEU A 567 -5.71 13.37 22.46
C LEU A 567 -4.99 12.04 22.68
N ASN A 568 -3.70 12.01 22.41
CA ASN A 568 -2.85 10.88 22.71
C ASN A 568 -2.41 10.98 24.18
N ALA A 569 -3.00 10.17 25.04
CA ALA A 569 -2.60 10.04 26.43
C ALA A 569 -2.92 8.65 26.97
N THR A 570 -2.08 8.16 27.87
CA THR A 570 -2.36 6.97 28.67
C THR A 570 -2.87 7.45 30.02
N ALA A 571 -3.88 6.77 30.57
CA ALA A 571 -4.39 7.11 31.90
C ALA A 571 -3.25 7.13 32.93
N GLY A 572 -3.16 8.20 33.72
CA GLY A 572 -2.10 8.38 34.73
C GLY A 572 -0.72 8.74 34.17
N GLN A 573 -0.57 8.97 32.87
CA GLN A 573 0.67 9.43 32.25
C GLN A 573 0.53 10.84 31.66
N ALA A 574 1.66 11.48 31.43
CA ALA A 574 1.69 12.76 30.72
C ALA A 574 1.15 12.60 29.30
N THR A 575 0.37 13.59 28.88
CA THR A 575 -0.21 13.69 27.54
C THR A 575 0.90 13.74 26.48
N SER A 576 0.85 12.90 25.45
CA SER A 576 1.93 12.75 24.47
C SER A 576 1.71 13.55 23.18
N GLY A 577 0.46 13.88 22.82
CA GLY A 577 0.18 14.62 21.59
C GLY A 577 -1.29 14.95 21.37
N LEU A 578 -1.56 15.97 20.56
CA LEU A 578 -2.87 16.18 19.91
C LEU A 578 -2.71 15.82 18.43
N THR A 579 -3.56 14.95 17.89
CA THR A 579 -3.46 14.44 16.50
C THR A 579 -4.71 14.73 15.70
N LEU A 580 -4.54 15.09 14.43
CA LEU A 580 -5.59 15.31 13.45
C LEU A 580 -5.47 14.28 12.32
N PHE A 581 -6.59 13.64 11.98
CA PHE A 581 -6.79 12.91 10.73
C PHE A 581 -7.88 13.60 9.91
N VAL A 582 -7.70 13.59 8.60
CA VAL A 582 -8.68 14.03 7.60
C VAL A 582 -8.79 12.90 6.58
N ASP A 583 -10.01 12.46 6.31
CA ASP A 583 -10.31 11.42 5.33
C ASP A 583 -9.50 10.13 5.56
N GLY A 584 -9.45 9.72 6.84
CA GLY A 584 -8.70 8.53 7.28
C GLY A 584 -7.18 8.67 7.17
N ARG A 585 -6.67 9.85 6.78
CA ARG A 585 -5.24 10.14 6.66
C ARG A 585 -4.79 10.99 7.82
N TRP A 586 -3.63 10.67 8.38
CA TRP A 586 -3.01 11.56 9.35
C TRP A 586 -2.61 12.87 8.68
N VAL A 587 -2.81 13.97 9.40
CA VAL A 587 -2.42 15.31 8.97
C VAL A 587 -1.26 15.83 9.79
N LYS A 588 -1.38 15.79 11.12
CA LYS A 588 -0.39 16.34 12.02
C LYS A 588 -0.58 15.81 13.44
N THR A 589 0.53 15.63 14.14
CA THR A 589 0.57 15.48 15.60
C THR A 589 1.37 16.63 16.17
N LEU A 590 0.76 17.35 17.11
CA LEU A 590 1.43 18.37 17.89
C LEU A 590 1.91 17.73 19.18
N ALA A 591 3.23 17.67 19.36
CA ALA A 591 3.83 17.27 20.63
C ALA A 591 3.41 18.26 21.71
N LEU A 592 3.03 17.73 22.87
CA LEU A 592 2.55 18.55 23.98
C LEU A 592 3.69 18.87 24.95
N PRO A 593 3.68 20.05 25.59
CA PRO A 593 4.66 20.37 26.61
C PRO A 593 4.64 19.33 27.74
N GLY A 594 5.82 18.80 28.10
CA GLY A 594 5.93 17.81 29.18
C GLY A 594 5.41 18.33 30.51
N GLY A 595 4.80 17.44 31.31
CA GLY A 595 4.31 17.76 32.66
C GLY A 595 2.88 18.31 32.72
N LYS A 596 2.15 18.39 31.60
CA LYS A 596 0.75 18.85 31.58
C LYS A 596 -0.24 17.67 31.67
N THR A 597 -1.19 17.81 32.60
CA THR A 597 -2.28 16.86 32.80
C THR A 597 -3.57 17.42 32.20
N TRP A 598 -4.19 16.66 31.31
CA TRP A 598 -5.53 16.94 30.82
C TRP A 598 -6.58 16.34 31.77
N ASN A 599 -7.63 17.08 32.06
CA ASN A 599 -8.78 16.61 32.84
C ASN A 599 -10.05 16.72 31.99
N PRO A 600 -10.94 15.70 32.02
CA PRO A 600 -12.25 15.82 31.41
C PRO A 600 -13.09 16.88 32.15
N SER A 601 -13.83 17.70 31.41
CA SER A 601 -14.76 18.67 31.98
C SER A 601 -16.01 17.97 32.53
N THR A 602 -16.57 18.53 33.62
CA THR A 602 -17.88 18.15 34.16
C THR A 602 -19.05 18.86 33.50
N ASP A 603 -18.78 19.78 32.57
CA ASP A 603 -19.82 20.51 31.86
C ASP A 603 -20.49 19.62 30.81
N SER A 604 -21.69 20.00 30.39
CA SER A 604 -22.42 19.29 29.32
C SER A 604 -21.62 19.30 28.01
N LEU A 605 -21.77 18.24 27.22
CA LEU A 605 -21.27 18.23 25.84
C LEU A 605 -22.26 19.04 24.98
N LEU A 606 -21.76 20.12 24.38
CA LEU A 606 -22.56 21.02 23.57
C LEU A 606 -22.17 20.88 22.11
N PHE A 607 -23.16 20.79 21.23
CA PHE A 607 -22.97 20.93 19.79
C PHE A 607 -23.39 22.32 19.33
N PHE A 608 -22.66 22.85 18.36
CA PHE A 608 -23.02 24.07 17.64
C PHE A 608 -23.06 25.32 18.55
N GLY A 609 -22.06 25.49 19.43
CA GLY A 609 -22.10 26.52 20.49
C GLY A 609 -20.93 27.52 20.50
N ASP A 610 -21.28 28.80 20.70
CA ASP A 610 -20.43 30.00 20.84
C ASP A 610 -19.77 30.55 19.56
N ALA A 611 -20.51 31.39 18.83
CA ALA A 611 -19.96 32.47 18.03
C ALA A 611 -20.93 33.66 18.09
N GLY A 612 -20.40 34.87 18.21
CA GLY A 612 -21.18 36.11 18.16
C GLY A 612 -22.00 36.26 16.85
N PRO A 613 -22.84 37.30 16.76
CA PRO A 613 -23.97 37.41 15.83
C PRO A 613 -23.63 37.61 14.33
N SER A 614 -22.66 36.91 13.73
CA SER A 614 -22.39 37.04 12.29
C SER A 614 -21.89 35.75 11.60
N SER A 615 -22.74 35.26 10.68
CA SER A 615 -22.50 34.45 9.45
C SER A 615 -21.92 33.01 9.55
N VAL A 616 -22.30 32.18 8.57
CA VAL A 616 -22.20 30.70 8.46
C VAL A 616 -21.05 30.33 7.51
N SER A 617 -20.54 29.08 7.57
CA SER A 617 -20.26 28.23 6.38
C SER A 617 -19.77 26.81 6.73
N TYR A 618 -20.67 25.97 7.22
CA TYR A 618 -20.67 24.52 6.91
C TYR A 618 -22.12 24.09 6.79
N THR A 619 -22.41 23.23 5.83
CA THR A 619 -23.80 22.92 5.43
C THR A 619 -24.30 21.62 6.05
N GLY A 620 -23.43 20.79 6.67
CA GLY A 620 -23.88 19.54 7.29
C GLY A 620 -22.87 18.91 8.24
N LEU A 621 -23.35 18.36 9.35
CA LEU A 621 -22.60 17.49 10.27
C LEU A 621 -23.28 16.12 10.38
N LYS A 622 -22.50 15.03 10.40
CA LYS A 622 -23.04 13.66 10.52
C LYS A 622 -22.10 12.72 11.26
N ASP A 623 -22.67 11.64 11.82
CA ASP A 623 -21.96 10.50 12.41
C ASP A 623 -20.87 10.92 13.40
N PHE A 624 -21.24 11.81 14.33
CA PHE A 624 -20.34 12.27 15.37
C PHE A 624 -20.15 11.18 16.42
N ARG A 625 -18.90 10.79 16.68
CA ARG A 625 -18.53 9.75 17.64
C ARG A 625 -17.47 10.26 18.61
N LEU A 626 -17.66 9.98 19.89
CA LEU A 626 -16.65 10.12 20.93
C LEU A 626 -16.13 8.73 21.31
N HIS A 627 -14.82 8.54 21.25
CA HIS A 627 -14.12 7.32 21.63
C HIS A 627 -13.37 7.53 22.95
N ASN A 628 -13.37 6.51 23.80
CA ASN A 628 -12.72 6.50 25.12
C ASN A 628 -11.18 6.38 25.10
N ARG A 629 -10.59 6.33 23.92
CA ARG A 629 -9.13 6.30 23.70
C ARG A 629 -8.78 6.92 22.36
N ALA A 630 -7.50 7.23 22.19
CA ALA A 630 -6.92 7.50 20.88
C ALA A 630 -7.07 6.27 19.97
N LEU A 631 -7.37 6.51 18.70
CA LEU A 631 -7.42 5.47 17.67
C LEU A 631 -6.01 5.25 17.11
N THR A 632 -5.76 4.01 16.68
CA THR A 632 -4.60 3.71 15.83
C THR A 632 -4.83 4.22 14.41
N ASP A 633 -3.77 4.43 13.63
CA ASP A 633 -3.89 4.89 12.24
C ASP A 633 -4.74 3.91 11.38
N VAL A 634 -4.66 2.61 11.68
CA VAL A 634 -5.49 1.57 11.03
C VAL A 634 -6.96 1.75 11.36
N GLU A 635 -7.29 2.02 12.62
CA GLU A 635 -8.67 2.23 13.07
C GLU A 635 -9.25 3.54 12.53
N ALA A 636 -8.47 4.62 12.56
CA ALA A 636 -8.83 5.90 11.97
C ALA A 636 -9.15 5.77 10.48
N ARG A 637 -8.31 5.02 9.75
CA ARG A 637 -8.51 4.75 8.32
C ARG A 637 -9.70 3.82 8.08
N ALA A 638 -9.85 2.76 8.87
CA ALA A 638 -10.97 1.82 8.73
C ALA A 638 -12.31 2.48 9.00
N LEU A 639 -12.35 3.43 9.94
CA LEU A 639 -13.52 4.23 10.23
C LEU A 639 -13.93 5.12 9.04
N TYR A 640 -12.96 5.71 8.34
CA TYR A 640 -13.25 6.50 7.14
C TYR A 640 -13.67 5.64 5.93
N LEU A 641 -12.87 4.62 5.60
CA LEU A 641 -13.04 3.86 4.36
C LEU A 641 -14.19 2.87 4.43
N TYR A 642 -14.41 2.28 5.60
CA TYR A 642 -15.32 1.14 5.77
C TYR A 642 -16.38 1.38 6.84
N ASP A 643 -16.33 2.52 7.53
CA ASP A 643 -17.22 2.82 8.65
C ASP A 643 -17.19 1.73 9.73
N ILE A 644 -16.00 1.13 9.91
CA ILE A 644 -15.74 0.13 10.94
C ILE A 644 -15.33 0.85 12.21
N THR A 645 -16.28 0.92 13.14
CA THR A 645 -16.04 1.41 14.49
C THR A 645 -15.27 0.37 15.31
N PRO A 646 -14.12 0.73 15.93
CA PRO A 646 -13.40 -0.18 16.80
C PRO A 646 -14.25 -0.60 18.01
N VAL A 647 -14.36 -1.90 18.23
CA VAL A 647 -15.22 -2.49 19.26
C VAL A 647 -14.84 -1.97 20.65
N GLY A 648 -15.85 -1.58 21.43
CA GLY A 648 -15.69 -1.14 22.82
C GLY A 648 -15.02 0.23 23.00
N THR A 649 -14.86 1.01 21.93
CA THR A 649 -14.24 2.33 22.03
C THR A 649 -15.25 3.47 22.13
N VAL A 650 -16.41 3.35 21.49
CA VAL A 650 -17.38 4.45 21.39
C VAL A 650 -18.16 4.60 22.69
N VAL A 651 -18.18 5.83 23.21
CA VAL A 651 -18.89 6.24 24.43
C VAL A 651 -20.03 7.22 24.16
N GLY A 652 -20.12 7.75 22.94
CA GLY A 652 -21.26 8.52 22.44
C GLY A 652 -21.25 8.50 20.92
N GLU A 653 -22.39 8.25 20.29
CA GLU A 653 -22.55 8.24 18.83
C GLU A 653 -23.87 8.88 18.42
N TRP A 654 -23.78 9.99 17.70
CA TRP A 654 -24.92 10.73 17.17
C TRP A 654 -24.84 10.73 15.65
N ALA A 655 -25.67 9.91 15.01
CA ALA A 655 -25.73 9.79 13.56
C ALA A 655 -26.18 11.08 12.87
N PHE A 656 -26.96 11.93 13.56
CA PHE A 656 -27.60 13.13 13.01
C PHE A 656 -28.36 12.87 11.69
N ASN A 657 -29.02 11.71 11.62
CA ASN A 657 -29.82 11.29 10.48
C ASN A 657 -31.32 11.32 10.85
N GLY A 658 -31.87 12.52 10.98
CA GLY A 658 -33.27 12.74 11.36
C GLY A 658 -33.56 12.69 12.87
N GLY A 659 -32.53 12.65 13.72
CA GLY A 659 -32.69 12.67 15.17
C GLY A 659 -31.38 12.91 15.93
N TYR A 660 -31.48 12.98 17.26
CA TYR A 660 -30.39 13.34 18.18
C TYR A 660 -30.09 12.25 19.23
N ALA A 661 -30.56 11.03 19.00
CA ALA A 661 -30.36 9.91 19.90
C ALA A 661 -28.90 9.45 19.89
N ASP A 662 -28.40 9.06 21.07
CA ASP A 662 -27.13 8.37 21.20
C ASP A 662 -27.31 6.88 20.89
N THR A 663 -26.55 6.39 19.93
CA THR A 663 -26.58 5.01 19.45
C THR A 663 -25.44 4.15 20.01
N SER A 664 -24.56 4.72 20.85
CA SER A 664 -23.46 4.00 21.49
C SER A 664 -23.91 2.99 22.56
N GLY A 665 -25.17 3.06 23.00
CA GLY A 665 -25.71 2.26 24.10
C GLY A 665 -25.55 2.90 25.48
N ASN A 666 -24.92 4.08 25.60
CA ASN A 666 -24.70 4.78 26.88
C ASN A 666 -25.83 5.77 27.23
N SER A 667 -26.87 5.86 26.40
CA SER A 667 -28.04 6.73 26.61
C SER A 667 -27.69 8.22 26.73
N ASN A 668 -26.61 8.67 26.09
CA ASN A 668 -26.17 10.07 26.06
C ASN A 668 -26.97 10.89 25.03
N ASN A 669 -28.30 10.78 25.05
CA ASN A 669 -29.17 11.46 24.09
C ASN A 669 -28.99 12.97 24.17
N ALA A 670 -28.87 13.62 23.00
CA ALA A 670 -28.80 15.07 22.95
C ALA A 670 -30.21 15.67 23.00
N THR A 671 -30.31 16.84 23.64
CA THR A 671 -31.54 17.62 23.80
C THR A 671 -31.39 18.96 23.10
N VAL A 672 -32.45 19.44 22.45
CA VAL A 672 -32.45 20.75 21.82
C VAL A 672 -32.56 21.82 22.91
N THR A 673 -31.54 22.65 23.07
CA THR A 673 -31.49 23.71 24.09
C THR A 673 -31.91 25.07 23.56
N SER A 674 -31.72 25.32 22.27
CA SER A 674 -32.21 26.52 21.58
C SER A 674 -32.33 26.26 20.08
N GLY A 675 -33.14 27.07 19.39
CA GLY A 675 -33.36 26.94 17.95
C GLY A 675 -34.09 25.67 17.52
N THR A 676 -34.08 25.41 16.21
CA THR A 676 -34.63 24.18 15.62
C THR A 676 -33.64 23.75 14.53
N PRO A 677 -32.81 22.73 14.77
CA PRO A 677 -31.91 22.21 13.75
C PRO A 677 -32.73 21.62 12.60
N SER A 678 -32.31 21.87 11.36
CA SER A 678 -32.89 21.24 10.18
C SER A 678 -32.09 19.99 9.81
N PHE A 679 -32.78 19.00 9.25
CA PHE A 679 -32.15 17.80 8.70
C PHE A 679 -32.29 17.82 7.18
N VAL A 680 -31.17 18.00 6.48
CA VAL A 680 -31.15 18.09 5.02
C VAL A 680 -30.53 16.83 4.46
N ALA A 681 -31.15 16.31 3.39
CA ALA A 681 -30.64 15.16 2.67
C ALA A 681 -29.48 15.59 1.76
N PHE A 682 -28.32 14.94 1.93
CA PHE A 682 -27.19 15.14 1.04
C PHE A 682 -27.10 14.00 0.03
N PRO A 683 -26.80 14.27 -1.26
CA PRO A 683 -26.52 13.24 -2.23
C PRO A 683 -25.28 12.44 -1.82
N LYS A 684 -25.25 11.16 -2.20
CA LYS A 684 -24.12 10.25 -1.97
C LYS A 684 -22.93 10.58 -2.85
#